data_AF-A0A8H4LBQ7-F1
#
_entry.id   AF-A0A8H4LBQ7-F1
#
_cell.length_a   1.000
_cell.length_b   1.000
_cell.length_c   1.000
_cell.angle_alpha   90.00
_cell.angle_beta   90.00
_cell.angle_gamma   90.00
#
_symmetry.space_group_name_H-M   'P 1'
#
loop_
_entity.id
_entity.type
_entity.pdbx_description
1 polymer ?
#
loop_
_entity_poly.entity_id
_entity_poly.type
_entity_poly.pdbx_seq_one_letter_code
_entity_poly.pdbx_strand_id
1 'polypeptide(L)'
;MEHGLLPYYLRKHATYSLFHNFAKDIPGGTAGMNLGDSDVSLMLYRTTTAGDEFKEIQQLNVPGGEDAEFFTIDDRIFLATASMRSGSDPSYNMDVESCIFEWDGKKMNEFQCIPTFGAKQWRSFDIDGHHFLALAQGLVMPGIEPTLSMTNSTIFQWNGDKFESFQTVPSQMGYNWLHFSLDGRNFLAYADHIESSYILEWEDGQFVHFQTLDGANGRAFCFFQHNDRPFLAFARIASDSVVYKWDGKTFQQYQTLEGAGGREFTVIEEENAMFLVQVKFITGDTADPNTALTSVIYRVDDDGLKVATEFPTFGGTDVTTFSLQDGTYLVVTESLTEEIRFRQDSHIYRVALESAPANTNITTPAKNPAHSKRQDSAFVSPEFLSLFQVYTSVNNSIGYDFKQAMVETQASNPLLLATATDFILYPGNGADPTYLNHRFGTKGFIELTTVSHFSPAIATLVELRGLDPDSDTWKNHAKRLLNATQVAQKANSESLWKDKIGVKSYEGREANIAAMVDYSCEMTIRLLNAVLDDPTKLTAKWVRDNYLEATSDALNAAIPMNYVMVATFFLSGLDTAYRIQESFEQYDIDWANAMVLVDGQMERETAGAVIASNTIAQVLLRSFPDLPIERIYVAPHGPVPNVTDSSPDALREFEPILRGLWGQLNGTAKLGEKMFSGYPAYKVPENTFPAINSTTEFVSGFPAINGPEDWLALTTRLRVALEDIRQSVSASVTDYAAQQLYETGRNLSEIVVPGLDGHDYASAVAQGLA
;
A
#
# COMPACT_ATOMS: atom_id res chain seq x y z
N MET A 1 -13.72 14.61 18.74
CA MET A 1 -14.74 14.11 17.78
C MET A 1 -14.60 12.61 17.83
N GLU A 2 -15.65 11.94 18.30
CA GLU A 2 -15.62 10.77 19.21
C GLU A 2 -16.43 9.64 18.60
N HIS A 3 -15.84 8.66 17.90
CA HIS A 3 -16.66 7.59 17.32
C HIS A 3 -15.85 6.28 17.15
N GLY A 4 -16.49 5.10 17.10
CA GLY A 4 -15.83 3.78 16.90
C GLY A 4 -15.53 3.40 15.43
N LEU A 5 -14.29 3.05 15.07
CA LEU A 5 -13.80 3.05 13.68
C LEU A 5 -13.74 1.63 13.06
N LEU A 6 -14.38 1.42 11.89
CA LEU A 6 -14.01 0.34 10.96
C LEU A 6 -13.29 0.95 9.75
N PRO A 7 -11.97 0.77 9.60
CA PRO A 7 -11.23 1.24 8.44
C PRO A 7 -11.43 0.30 7.25
N TYR A 8 -11.87 0.83 6.11
CA TYR A 8 -11.94 0.08 4.84
C TYR A 8 -11.39 0.90 3.66
N TYR A 9 -10.72 0.21 2.72
CA TYR A 9 -10.07 0.80 1.55
C TYR A 9 -10.97 0.71 0.32
N LEU A 10 -11.69 1.79 0.03
CA LEU A 10 -12.51 1.93 -1.18
C LEU A 10 -11.63 2.53 -2.29
N ARG A 11 -10.95 1.64 -3.03
CA ARG A 11 -9.95 1.91 -4.09
C ARG A 11 -8.68 2.63 -3.60
N LYS A 12 -7.57 2.38 -4.32
CA LYS A 12 -6.14 2.71 -4.04
C LYS A 12 -5.75 4.12 -3.53
N HIS A 13 -6.68 5.06 -3.29
CA HIS A 13 -6.35 6.45 -2.93
C HIS A 13 -7.21 7.10 -1.82
N ALA A 14 -8.18 6.41 -1.21
CA ALA A 14 -8.95 6.96 -0.08
C ALA A 14 -9.33 5.88 0.94
N THR A 15 -9.14 6.20 2.22
CA THR A 15 -9.59 5.35 3.34
C THR A 15 -10.93 5.88 3.83
N TYR A 16 -11.88 4.96 4.01
CA TYR A 16 -13.19 5.25 4.59
C TYR A 16 -13.24 4.66 5.99
N SER A 17 -13.86 5.39 6.89
CA SER A 17 -14.03 4.97 8.27
C SER A 17 -15.49 5.12 8.65
N LEU A 18 -16.06 4.03 9.14
CA LEU A 18 -17.43 3.99 9.63
C LEU A 18 -17.40 4.19 11.12
N PHE A 19 -18.37 4.94 11.62
CA PHE A 19 -18.59 4.97 13.05
C PHE A 19 -20.08 4.95 13.43
N HIS A 20 -20.44 4.01 14.28
CA HIS A 20 -21.81 3.81 14.77
C HIS A 20 -21.92 4.19 16.24
N ASN A 21 -23.11 4.66 16.62
CA ASN A 21 -23.49 4.90 18.00
C ASN A 21 -24.61 3.93 18.36
N PHE A 22 -24.56 3.36 19.56
CA PHE A 22 -25.66 2.54 20.07
C PHE A 22 -26.80 3.40 20.63
N ALA A 23 -26.45 4.44 21.39
CA ALA A 23 -27.39 5.39 21.96
C ALA A 23 -26.68 6.69 22.35
N LYS A 24 -27.44 7.71 22.70
CA LYS A 24 -26.95 8.96 23.30
C LYS A 24 -27.66 9.20 24.64
N ASP A 25 -26.98 9.91 25.55
CA ASP A 25 -27.56 10.31 26.82
C ASP A 25 -28.78 11.23 26.64
N ILE A 26 -29.82 11.01 27.45
CA ILE A 26 -30.96 11.93 27.55
C ILE A 26 -30.60 13.05 28.54
N PRO A 27 -30.70 14.34 28.15
CA PRO A 27 -30.38 15.44 29.05
C PRO A 27 -31.19 15.39 30.36
N GLY A 28 -30.49 15.30 31.50
CA GLY A 28 -31.11 15.17 32.83
C GLY A 28 -31.68 13.79 33.15
N GLY A 29 -31.53 12.81 32.27
CA GLY A 29 -31.93 11.42 32.47
C GLY A 29 -30.97 10.63 33.35
N THR A 30 -31.47 9.52 33.89
CA THR A 30 -30.67 8.56 34.69
C THR A 30 -29.55 7.95 33.84
N ALA A 31 -28.36 7.79 34.41
CA ALA A 31 -27.26 7.08 33.75
C ALA A 31 -27.56 5.58 33.71
N GLY A 32 -27.16 4.89 32.65
CA GLY A 32 -27.32 3.44 32.56
C GLY A 32 -27.03 2.91 31.18
N MET A 33 -26.39 1.74 31.10
CA MET A 33 -25.93 1.17 29.83
C MET A 33 -27.06 0.79 28.87
N ASN A 34 -28.28 0.66 29.38
CA ASN A 34 -29.48 0.37 28.60
C ASN A 34 -30.44 1.58 28.55
N LEU A 35 -30.09 2.73 29.16
CA LEU A 35 -30.93 3.91 29.35
C LEU A 35 -30.43 5.08 28.50
N GLY A 36 -31.19 5.48 27.49
CA GLY A 36 -30.79 6.53 26.56
C GLY A 36 -31.72 6.64 25.36
N ASP A 37 -31.33 7.43 24.36
CA ASP A 37 -32.03 7.54 23.09
C ASP A 37 -31.26 6.75 22.02
N SER A 38 -31.87 5.69 21.49
CA SER A 38 -31.31 4.82 20.45
C SER A 38 -31.66 5.29 19.04
N ASP A 39 -32.43 6.37 18.85
CA ASP A 39 -32.63 7.00 17.55
C ASP A 39 -31.41 7.86 17.20
N VAL A 40 -30.34 7.17 16.84
CA VAL A 40 -29.03 7.70 16.45
C VAL A 40 -28.67 7.28 15.03
N SER A 41 -27.67 7.93 14.46
CA SER A 41 -27.19 7.64 13.10
C SER A 41 -25.79 7.07 13.12
N LEU A 42 -25.50 6.22 12.15
CA LEU A 42 -24.15 5.81 11.80
C LEU A 42 -23.54 6.90 10.90
N MET A 43 -22.35 7.37 11.21
CA MET A 43 -21.63 8.38 10.44
C MET A 43 -20.51 7.72 9.62
N LEU A 44 -20.44 8.06 8.34
CA LEU A 44 -19.42 7.61 7.40
C LEU A 44 -18.45 8.76 7.14
N TYR A 45 -17.15 8.50 7.27
CA TYR A 45 -16.08 9.47 7.07
C TYR A 45 -15.13 9.02 5.97
N ARG A 46 -14.45 10.00 5.37
CA ARG A 46 -13.39 9.81 4.37
C ARG A 46 -12.15 10.57 4.78
N THR A 47 -10.98 9.95 4.62
CA THR A 47 -9.68 10.59 4.78
C THR A 47 -8.81 10.46 3.51
N THR A 48 -7.86 11.37 3.34
CA THR A 48 -6.81 11.28 2.30
C THR A 48 -5.66 10.42 2.81
N THR A 49 -4.78 9.96 1.91
CA THR A 49 -3.64 9.04 2.16
C THR A 49 -2.66 9.42 3.29
N ALA A 50 -2.81 10.59 3.93
CA ALA A 50 -2.01 11.07 5.06
C ALA A 50 -2.70 10.97 6.44
N GLY A 51 -3.98 10.59 6.54
CA GLY A 51 -4.64 10.37 7.85
C GLY A 51 -4.87 11.62 8.74
N ASP A 52 -4.47 12.82 8.29
CA ASP A 52 -4.48 14.04 9.12
C ASP A 52 -5.89 14.61 9.41
N GLU A 53 -6.91 14.26 8.61
CA GLU A 53 -8.29 14.75 8.80
C GLU A 53 -9.34 13.72 8.37
N PHE A 54 -10.30 13.41 9.25
CA PHE A 54 -11.50 12.63 8.94
C PHE A 54 -12.64 13.58 8.59
N LYS A 55 -13.11 13.55 7.34
CA LYS A 55 -14.26 14.33 6.90
C LYS A 55 -15.51 13.46 6.84
N GLU A 56 -16.53 13.79 7.62
CA GLU A 56 -17.84 13.16 7.51
C GLU A 56 -18.41 13.39 6.10
N ILE A 57 -18.88 12.32 5.47
CA ILE A 57 -19.44 12.34 4.12
C ILE A 57 -20.91 11.93 4.08
N GLN A 58 -21.40 11.19 5.07
CA GLN A 58 -22.79 10.74 5.11
C GLN A 58 -23.20 10.29 6.53
N GLN A 59 -24.49 10.45 6.84
CA GLN A 59 -25.13 9.79 7.98
C GLN A 59 -26.18 8.79 7.48
N LEU A 60 -26.21 7.61 8.09
CA LEU A 60 -27.16 6.53 7.81
C LEU A 60 -28.05 6.31 9.03
N ASN A 61 -29.35 6.11 8.78
CA ASN A 61 -30.31 5.84 9.84
C ASN A 61 -30.14 4.40 10.33
N VAL A 62 -29.45 4.23 11.45
CA VAL A 62 -29.13 2.92 12.05
C VAL A 62 -29.45 3.02 13.54
N PRO A 63 -30.74 2.98 13.93
CA PRO A 63 -31.12 3.10 15.33
C PRO A 63 -30.56 1.92 16.12
N GLY A 64 -30.02 2.19 17.31
CA GLY A 64 -29.45 1.16 18.16
C GLY A 64 -28.32 0.38 17.49
N GLY A 65 -27.46 1.06 16.72
CA GLY A 65 -26.45 0.41 15.88
C GLY A 65 -25.41 -0.40 16.67
N GLU A 66 -25.40 -1.72 16.47
CA GLU A 66 -24.46 -2.64 17.12
C GLU A 66 -23.28 -3.02 16.24
N ASP A 67 -23.46 -3.07 14.92
CA ASP A 67 -22.44 -3.53 13.98
C ASP A 67 -22.65 -2.97 12.57
N ALA A 68 -21.56 -2.92 11.79
CA ALA A 68 -21.54 -2.43 10.42
C ALA A 68 -20.51 -3.20 9.56
N GLU A 69 -20.91 -4.29 8.93
CA GLU A 69 -20.04 -5.13 8.11
C GLU A 69 -19.91 -4.58 6.69
N PHE A 70 -18.68 -4.27 6.28
CA PHE A 70 -18.37 -3.86 4.92
C PHE A 70 -17.92 -5.07 4.08
N PHE A 71 -18.43 -5.19 2.85
CA PHE A 71 -18.03 -6.27 1.94
C PHE A 71 -18.23 -5.92 0.47
N THR A 72 -17.66 -6.75 -0.41
CA THR A 72 -17.76 -6.59 -1.86
C THR A 72 -18.21 -7.88 -2.51
N ILE A 73 -19.06 -7.76 -3.53
CA ILE A 73 -19.40 -8.85 -4.44
C ILE A 73 -19.06 -8.37 -5.83
N ASP A 74 -18.07 -9.01 -6.47
CA ASP A 74 -17.45 -8.54 -7.71
C ASP A 74 -16.95 -7.08 -7.60
N ASP A 75 -17.50 -6.17 -8.40
CA ASP A 75 -17.18 -4.73 -8.38
C ASP A 75 -18.17 -3.89 -7.56
N ARG A 76 -19.18 -4.53 -6.97
CA ARG A 76 -20.21 -3.89 -6.14
C ARG A 76 -19.79 -3.86 -4.69
N ILE A 77 -20.17 -2.78 -4.02
CA ILE A 77 -19.67 -2.44 -2.70
C ILE A 77 -20.85 -2.24 -1.76
N PHE A 78 -20.85 -2.99 -0.65
CA PHE A 78 -21.95 -3.05 0.28
C PHE A 78 -21.53 -2.77 1.72
N LEU A 79 -22.51 -2.32 2.49
CA LEU A 79 -22.42 -2.11 3.93
C LEU A 79 -23.68 -2.68 4.59
N ALA A 80 -23.57 -3.76 5.36
CA ALA A 80 -24.66 -4.30 6.16
C ALA A 80 -24.60 -3.76 7.59
N THR A 81 -25.69 -3.18 8.08
CA THR A 81 -25.76 -2.60 9.43
C THR A 81 -26.72 -3.38 10.31
N ALA A 82 -26.34 -3.62 11.57
CA ALA A 82 -27.17 -4.28 12.57
C ALA A 82 -27.81 -3.24 13.49
N SER A 83 -29.14 -3.19 13.47
CA SER A 83 -29.93 -2.33 14.37
C SER A 83 -30.54 -3.18 15.49
N MET A 84 -30.20 -2.86 16.73
CA MET A 84 -30.75 -3.58 17.88
C MET A 84 -32.16 -3.09 18.23
N ARG A 85 -32.37 -1.78 18.30
CA ARG A 85 -33.59 -1.16 18.82
C ARG A 85 -33.75 0.29 18.40
N SER A 86 -34.98 0.81 18.42
CA SER A 86 -35.30 2.22 18.23
C SER A 86 -36.05 2.81 19.43
N GLY A 87 -36.13 4.14 19.50
CA GLY A 87 -36.79 4.89 20.58
C GLY A 87 -35.87 5.20 21.76
N SER A 88 -36.47 5.71 22.84
CA SER A 88 -35.77 6.22 24.00
C SER A 88 -36.36 5.73 25.32
N ASP A 89 -35.54 5.75 26.38
CA ASP A 89 -35.97 5.33 27.73
C ASP A 89 -37.26 6.07 28.16
N PRO A 90 -38.28 5.37 28.71
CA PRO A 90 -38.31 3.95 29.10
C PRO A 90 -38.98 3.01 28.08
N SER A 91 -39.16 3.41 26.81
CA SER A 91 -39.94 2.65 25.82
C SER A 91 -39.18 2.44 24.53
N TYR A 92 -38.63 1.23 24.37
CA TYR A 92 -37.90 0.81 23.18
C TYR A 92 -38.72 -0.10 22.29
N ASN A 93 -38.50 -0.01 20.98
CA ASN A 93 -38.95 -1.00 20.02
C ASN A 93 -37.77 -1.88 19.60
N MET A 94 -37.89 -3.19 19.81
CA MET A 94 -36.89 -4.18 19.44
C MET A 94 -37.12 -4.79 18.05
N ASP A 95 -38.33 -4.63 17.49
CA ASP A 95 -38.66 -5.05 16.12
C ASP A 95 -38.25 -3.92 15.16
N VAL A 96 -37.01 -3.98 14.68
CA VAL A 96 -36.40 -2.98 13.80
C VAL A 96 -35.83 -3.62 12.54
N GLU A 97 -35.58 -2.82 11.50
CA GLU A 97 -34.94 -3.30 10.29
C GLU A 97 -33.42 -3.10 10.35
N SER A 98 -32.69 -4.14 9.96
CA SER A 98 -31.24 -4.08 9.72
C SER A 98 -31.02 -3.95 8.21
N CYS A 99 -30.47 -2.81 7.78
CA CYS A 99 -30.36 -2.48 6.35
C CYS A 99 -28.96 -2.77 5.79
N ILE A 100 -28.96 -3.21 4.53
CA ILE A 100 -27.81 -3.36 3.64
C ILE A 100 -27.86 -2.19 2.67
N PHE A 101 -26.74 -1.48 2.56
CA PHE A 101 -26.57 -0.35 1.66
C PHE A 101 -25.60 -0.71 0.55
N GLU A 102 -25.77 -0.10 -0.63
CA GLU A 102 -24.87 -0.21 -1.77
C GLU A 102 -24.27 1.16 -2.12
N TRP A 103 -22.96 1.17 -2.40
CA TRP A 103 -22.24 2.37 -2.80
C TRP A 103 -22.43 2.69 -4.28
N ASP A 104 -22.91 3.89 -4.60
CA ASP A 104 -23.12 4.35 -5.99
C ASP A 104 -21.93 5.10 -6.60
N GLY A 105 -20.79 5.16 -5.91
CA GLY A 105 -19.65 6.00 -6.26
C GLY A 105 -19.59 7.33 -5.50
N LYS A 106 -20.68 7.75 -4.84
CA LYS A 106 -20.80 9.02 -4.11
C LYS A 106 -21.35 8.86 -2.68
N LYS A 107 -22.30 7.94 -2.48
CA LYS A 107 -22.96 7.69 -1.18
C LYS A 107 -23.44 6.23 -1.07
N MET A 108 -23.71 5.81 0.16
CA MET A 108 -24.40 4.57 0.48
C MET A 108 -25.91 4.77 0.29
N ASN A 109 -26.54 3.95 -0.56
CA ASN A 109 -27.99 3.93 -0.75
C ASN A 109 -28.56 2.64 -0.19
N GLU A 110 -29.73 2.72 0.46
CA GLU A 110 -30.44 1.52 0.93
C GLU A 110 -30.68 0.57 -0.25
N PHE A 111 -30.19 -0.65 -0.10
CA PHE A 111 -30.26 -1.68 -1.12
C PHE A 111 -31.26 -2.77 -0.71
N GLN A 112 -31.20 -3.23 0.55
CA GLN A 112 -32.11 -4.23 1.09
C GLN A 112 -32.23 -4.06 2.60
N CYS A 113 -33.43 -4.04 3.16
CA CYS A 113 -33.64 -4.08 4.60
C CYS A 113 -34.27 -5.40 5.03
N ILE A 114 -33.79 -5.93 6.15
CA ILE A 114 -34.20 -7.22 6.71
C ILE A 114 -34.85 -6.93 8.07
N PRO A 115 -36.11 -7.36 8.31
CA PRO A 115 -36.71 -7.29 9.63
C PRO A 115 -35.92 -8.16 10.62
N THR A 116 -35.50 -7.55 11.72
CA THR A 116 -34.65 -8.18 12.74
C THR A 116 -35.16 -7.92 14.15
N PHE A 117 -34.71 -8.74 15.09
CA PHE A 117 -35.04 -8.58 16.49
C PHE A 117 -33.78 -8.66 17.36
N GLY A 118 -33.36 -7.52 17.90
CA GLY A 118 -32.14 -7.42 18.68
C GLY A 118 -30.88 -7.84 17.91
N ALA A 119 -30.73 -7.39 16.67
CA ALA A 119 -29.56 -7.70 15.85
C ALA A 119 -28.25 -7.26 16.53
N LYS A 120 -27.22 -8.10 16.42
CA LYS A 120 -25.92 -7.89 17.06
C LYS A 120 -24.75 -7.81 16.10
N GLN A 121 -24.72 -8.64 15.06
CA GLN A 121 -23.61 -8.65 14.12
C GLN A 121 -24.02 -9.16 12.73
N TRP A 122 -23.41 -8.60 11.71
CA TRP A 122 -23.30 -9.14 10.36
C TRP A 122 -21.89 -9.68 10.10
N ARG A 123 -21.78 -10.82 9.41
CA ARG A 123 -20.51 -11.34 8.93
C ARG A 123 -20.61 -11.76 7.48
N SER A 124 -19.80 -11.16 6.62
CA SER A 124 -19.66 -11.55 5.23
C SER A 124 -18.60 -12.65 5.09
N PHE A 125 -18.83 -13.60 4.18
CA PHE A 125 -17.82 -14.60 3.81
C PHE A 125 -18.18 -15.29 2.49
N ASP A 126 -17.18 -15.90 1.87
CA ASP A 126 -17.30 -16.58 0.58
C ASP A 126 -16.86 -18.05 0.68
N ILE A 127 -17.59 -18.94 0.02
CA ILE A 127 -17.21 -20.34 -0.15
C ILE A 127 -17.48 -20.76 -1.59
N ASP A 128 -16.44 -21.19 -2.31
CA ASP A 128 -16.54 -21.74 -3.68
C ASP A 128 -17.33 -20.85 -4.67
N GLY A 129 -17.20 -19.52 -4.56
CA GLY A 129 -17.90 -18.56 -5.41
C GLY A 129 -19.35 -18.26 -4.99
N HIS A 130 -19.80 -18.79 -3.85
CA HIS A 130 -21.03 -18.40 -3.20
C HIS A 130 -20.76 -17.33 -2.14
N HIS A 131 -21.53 -16.25 -2.18
CA HIS A 131 -21.43 -15.14 -1.24
C HIS A 131 -22.48 -15.28 -0.14
N PHE A 132 -22.07 -15.19 1.11
CA PHE A 132 -22.94 -15.30 2.28
C PHE A 132 -22.83 -14.09 3.18
N LEU A 133 -23.92 -13.84 3.91
CA LEU A 133 -24.01 -12.83 4.94
C LEU A 133 -24.75 -13.41 6.15
N ALA A 134 -24.06 -13.58 7.28
CA ALA A 134 -24.63 -14.18 8.49
C ALA A 134 -25.04 -13.12 9.52
N LEU A 135 -26.29 -13.19 9.97
CA LEU A 135 -26.87 -12.35 11.02
C LEU A 135 -26.82 -13.06 12.37
N ALA A 136 -26.18 -12.46 13.36
CA ALA A 136 -26.36 -12.80 14.77
C ALA A 136 -27.47 -11.92 15.34
N GLN A 137 -28.51 -12.54 15.89
CA GLN A 137 -29.64 -11.82 16.48
C GLN A 137 -30.33 -12.65 17.57
N GLY A 138 -31.38 -12.08 18.15
CA GLY A 138 -32.17 -12.68 19.20
C GLY A 138 -32.02 -11.90 20.51
N LEU A 139 -33.09 -11.91 21.31
CA LEU A 139 -33.09 -11.32 22.63
C LEU A 139 -34.20 -11.92 23.47
N VAL A 140 -33.91 -12.98 24.23
CA VAL A 140 -34.89 -13.50 25.20
C VAL A 140 -34.81 -12.69 26.49
N MET A 141 -35.73 -11.72 26.66
CA MET A 141 -35.88 -10.94 27.90
C MET A 141 -37.31 -11.03 28.45
N PRO A 142 -37.50 -11.12 29.79
CA PRO A 142 -38.83 -11.14 30.39
C PRO A 142 -39.67 -9.91 30.03
N GLY A 143 -40.84 -10.11 29.43
CA GLY A 143 -41.79 -9.04 29.10
C GLY A 143 -41.56 -8.35 27.76
N ILE A 144 -40.59 -8.79 26.97
CA ILE A 144 -40.38 -8.35 25.58
C ILE A 144 -40.65 -9.58 24.69
N GLU A 145 -41.76 -9.55 23.97
CA GLU A 145 -42.13 -10.62 23.02
C GLU A 145 -41.96 -10.10 21.59
N PRO A 146 -41.21 -10.80 20.72
CA PRO A 146 -41.03 -10.40 19.34
C PRO A 146 -42.35 -10.50 18.58
N THR A 147 -42.65 -9.51 17.74
CA THR A 147 -43.79 -9.60 16.81
C THR A 147 -43.41 -10.29 15.50
N LEU A 148 -42.11 -10.44 15.24
CA LEU A 148 -41.53 -11.09 14.07
C LEU A 148 -41.51 -12.64 14.19
N SER A 149 -41.67 -13.32 13.07
CA SER A 149 -41.61 -14.79 12.99
C SER A 149 -40.19 -15.36 12.93
N MET A 150 -39.18 -14.53 12.66
CA MET A 150 -37.77 -14.94 12.47
C MET A 150 -36.88 -14.28 13.52
N THR A 151 -36.69 -14.97 14.65
CA THR A 151 -35.89 -14.50 15.80
C THR A 151 -34.55 -15.23 15.94
N ASN A 152 -34.37 -16.33 15.21
CA ASN A 152 -33.12 -17.07 15.16
C ASN A 152 -32.07 -16.33 14.32
N SER A 153 -30.81 -16.50 14.68
CA SER A 153 -29.68 -16.13 13.82
C SER A 153 -29.79 -16.84 12.47
N THR A 154 -29.39 -16.18 11.39
CA THR A 154 -29.67 -16.65 10.03
C THR A 154 -28.51 -16.35 9.10
N ILE A 155 -28.10 -17.36 8.33
CA ILE A 155 -27.16 -17.23 7.22
C ILE A 155 -27.98 -16.94 5.96
N PHE A 156 -27.65 -15.85 5.28
CA PHE A 156 -28.24 -15.46 4.01
C PHE A 156 -27.25 -15.76 2.88
N GLN A 157 -27.76 -16.11 1.71
CA GLN A 157 -26.97 -16.34 0.49
C GLN A 157 -27.38 -15.34 -0.58
N TRP A 158 -26.39 -14.81 -1.29
CA TRP A 158 -26.60 -13.97 -2.46
C TRP A 158 -27.12 -14.80 -3.63
N ASN A 159 -28.24 -14.39 -4.23
CA ASN A 159 -28.84 -15.09 -5.38
C ASN A 159 -28.54 -14.43 -6.74
N GLY A 160 -27.70 -13.40 -6.77
CA GLY A 160 -27.43 -12.57 -7.96
C GLY A 160 -28.14 -11.21 -7.94
N ASP A 161 -29.21 -11.07 -7.16
CA ASP A 161 -30.03 -9.86 -7.07
C ASP A 161 -30.15 -9.33 -5.64
N LYS A 162 -30.26 -10.21 -4.64
CA LYS A 162 -30.42 -9.86 -3.22
C LYS A 162 -29.94 -11.01 -2.31
N PHE A 163 -29.88 -10.73 -1.01
CA PHE A 163 -29.65 -11.77 0.00
C PHE A 163 -30.96 -12.48 0.38
N GLU A 164 -30.99 -13.80 0.28
CA GLU A 164 -32.12 -14.64 0.69
C GLU A 164 -31.72 -15.58 1.82
N SER A 165 -32.66 -15.90 2.71
CA SER A 165 -32.40 -16.82 3.82
C SER A 165 -31.97 -18.18 3.27
N PHE A 166 -30.82 -18.65 3.73
CA PHE A 166 -30.20 -19.89 3.30
C PHE A 166 -30.30 -20.95 4.39
N GLN A 167 -29.87 -20.61 5.61
CA GLN A 167 -29.90 -21.52 6.75
C GLN A 167 -30.14 -20.77 8.06
N THR A 168 -31.09 -21.24 8.85
CA THR A 168 -31.33 -20.71 10.20
C THR A 168 -30.50 -21.47 11.22
N VAL A 169 -30.09 -20.75 12.26
CA VAL A 169 -29.25 -21.25 13.34
C VAL A 169 -29.93 -20.92 14.65
N PRO A 170 -30.29 -21.93 15.47
CA PRO A 170 -30.98 -21.70 16.73
C PRO A 170 -30.22 -20.71 17.61
N SER A 171 -30.93 -19.70 18.11
CA SER A 171 -30.35 -18.69 18.98
C SER A 171 -31.33 -18.26 20.06
N GLN A 172 -30.82 -18.05 21.26
CA GLN A 172 -31.52 -17.33 22.31
C GLN A 172 -31.01 -15.89 22.43
N MET A 173 -29.69 -15.68 22.24
CA MET A 173 -29.11 -14.35 22.15
C MET A 173 -27.75 -14.40 21.44
N GLY A 174 -27.78 -14.41 20.12
CA GLY A 174 -26.60 -14.48 19.26
C GLY A 174 -25.80 -13.20 19.28
N TYR A 175 -24.46 -13.31 19.32
CA TYR A 175 -23.57 -12.16 19.42
C TYR A 175 -22.55 -12.02 18.31
N ASN A 176 -21.98 -13.11 17.82
CA ASN A 176 -20.86 -13.03 16.88
C ASN A 176 -20.74 -14.26 15.98
N TRP A 177 -20.22 -14.01 14.80
CA TRP A 177 -19.86 -14.93 13.74
C TRP A 177 -18.40 -14.70 13.34
N LEU A 178 -17.65 -15.80 13.20
CA LEU A 178 -16.32 -15.79 12.59
C LEU A 178 -16.22 -16.90 11.56
N HIS A 179 -16.02 -16.54 10.29
CA HIS A 179 -15.62 -17.48 9.25
C HIS A 179 -14.09 -17.65 9.26
N PHE A 180 -13.63 -18.89 9.09
CA PHE A 180 -12.22 -19.19 8.86
C PHE A 180 -12.07 -20.50 8.08
N SER A 181 -10.98 -20.61 7.32
CA SER A 181 -10.61 -21.84 6.62
C SER A 181 -9.41 -22.50 7.29
N LEU A 182 -9.47 -23.83 7.43
CA LEU A 182 -8.39 -24.62 8.02
C LEU A 182 -8.31 -25.97 7.30
N ASP A 183 -7.11 -26.33 6.83
CA ASP A 183 -6.83 -27.60 6.14
C ASP A 183 -7.81 -27.87 4.97
N GLY A 184 -8.13 -26.82 4.18
CA GLY A 184 -9.05 -26.91 3.03
C GLY A 184 -10.53 -27.01 3.40
N ARG A 185 -10.87 -26.96 4.69
CA ARG A 185 -12.25 -26.99 5.21
C ARG A 185 -12.67 -25.58 5.62
N ASN A 186 -13.96 -25.29 5.53
CA ASN A 186 -14.53 -24.00 5.92
C ASN A 186 -15.34 -24.14 7.19
N PHE A 187 -15.08 -23.27 8.16
CA PHE A 187 -15.73 -23.25 9.44
C PHE A 187 -16.41 -21.91 9.69
N LEU A 188 -17.48 -21.95 10.47
CA LEU A 188 -18.22 -20.78 10.93
C LEU A 188 -18.45 -20.91 12.44
N ALA A 189 -17.67 -20.18 13.23
CA ALA A 189 -17.84 -20.12 14.68
C ALA A 189 -18.99 -19.16 15.04
N TYR A 190 -19.81 -19.57 16.00
CA TYR A 190 -21.00 -18.88 16.44
C TYR A 190 -21.00 -18.67 17.96
N ALA A 191 -21.16 -17.41 18.38
CA ALA A 191 -21.18 -17.04 19.78
C ALA A 191 -22.62 -16.75 20.21
N ASP A 192 -23.07 -17.43 21.26
CA ASP A 192 -24.35 -17.13 21.92
C ASP A 192 -24.09 -16.79 23.39
N HIS A 193 -24.87 -15.85 23.93
CA HIS A 193 -24.72 -15.44 25.32
C HIS A 193 -25.41 -16.39 26.30
N ILE A 194 -26.53 -16.98 25.90
CA ILE A 194 -27.35 -17.84 26.77
C ILE A 194 -27.01 -19.31 26.52
N GLU A 195 -26.98 -19.71 25.26
CA GLU A 195 -26.63 -21.08 24.86
C GLU A 195 -25.11 -21.27 24.79
N SER A 196 -24.68 -22.53 24.68
CA SER A 196 -23.28 -22.83 24.39
C SER A 196 -22.91 -22.33 22.98
N SER A 197 -21.78 -21.66 22.87
CA SER A 197 -21.17 -21.33 21.59
C SER A 197 -20.67 -22.59 20.87
N TYR A 198 -20.60 -22.58 19.54
CA TYR A 198 -20.16 -23.73 18.76
C TYR A 198 -19.55 -23.32 17.42
N ILE A 199 -18.94 -24.29 16.75
CA ILE A 199 -18.35 -24.20 15.42
C ILE A 199 -19.21 -25.06 14.49
N LEU A 200 -19.56 -24.49 13.35
CA LEU A 200 -20.15 -25.19 12.21
C LEU A 200 -19.07 -25.46 11.17
N GLU A 201 -19.23 -26.53 10.39
CA GLU A 201 -18.40 -26.84 9.23
C GLU A 201 -19.26 -26.86 7.97
N TRP A 202 -18.70 -26.38 6.86
CA TRP A 202 -19.32 -26.48 5.55
C TRP A 202 -19.13 -27.90 4.99
N GLU A 203 -20.23 -28.64 4.90
CA GLU A 203 -20.26 -30.00 4.33
C GLU A 203 -21.43 -30.12 3.34
N ASP A 204 -21.15 -30.66 2.15
CA ASP A 204 -22.16 -30.99 1.13
C ASP A 204 -23.16 -29.85 0.82
N GLY A 205 -22.68 -28.61 0.82
CA GLY A 205 -23.49 -27.45 0.48
C GLY A 205 -24.35 -26.89 1.62
N GLN A 206 -24.03 -27.20 2.88
CA GLN A 206 -24.71 -26.65 4.07
C GLN A 206 -23.76 -26.54 5.26
N PHE A 207 -24.13 -25.77 6.28
CA PHE A 207 -23.38 -25.70 7.53
C PHE A 207 -23.89 -26.73 8.53
N VAL A 208 -23.04 -27.66 8.94
CA VAL A 208 -23.36 -28.70 9.92
C VAL A 208 -22.61 -28.45 11.22
N HIS A 209 -23.18 -28.90 12.34
CA HIS A 209 -22.50 -28.78 13.63
C HIS A 209 -21.20 -29.57 13.65
N PHE A 210 -20.10 -28.90 13.99
CA PHE A 210 -18.78 -29.50 14.09
C PHE A 210 -18.33 -29.70 15.54
N GLN A 211 -18.41 -28.65 16.37
CA GLN A 211 -17.93 -28.70 17.74
C GLN A 211 -18.63 -27.69 18.67
N THR A 212 -19.10 -28.14 19.84
CA THR A 212 -19.50 -27.24 20.94
C THR A 212 -18.29 -26.75 21.72
N LEU A 213 -18.29 -25.48 22.10
CA LEU A 213 -17.25 -24.85 22.93
C LEU A 213 -17.75 -24.68 24.37
N ASP A 214 -16.84 -24.81 25.33
CA ASP A 214 -17.21 -24.82 26.74
C ASP A 214 -17.49 -23.41 27.29
N GLY A 215 -18.66 -23.27 27.93
CA GLY A 215 -19.11 -22.07 28.61
C GLY A 215 -20.21 -21.31 27.87
N ALA A 216 -20.99 -20.54 28.62
CA ALA A 216 -21.97 -19.59 28.11
C ALA A 216 -21.36 -18.18 28.07
N ASN A 217 -22.18 -17.17 27.75
CA ASN A 217 -21.79 -15.76 27.72
C ASN A 217 -20.73 -15.44 26.65
N GLY A 218 -20.80 -16.13 25.51
CA GLY A 218 -19.91 -15.89 24.37
C GLY A 218 -20.09 -14.48 23.80
N ARG A 219 -18.97 -13.87 23.38
CA ARG A 219 -18.96 -12.53 22.78
C ARG A 219 -18.35 -12.49 21.40
N ALA A 220 -17.16 -13.05 21.22
CA ALA A 220 -16.45 -12.96 19.96
C ALA A 220 -15.40 -14.04 19.78
N PHE A 221 -14.90 -14.18 18.56
CA PHE A 221 -13.81 -15.08 18.22
C PHE A 221 -12.72 -14.36 17.43
N CYS A 222 -11.50 -14.87 17.54
CA CYS A 222 -10.42 -14.54 16.62
C CYS A 222 -9.62 -15.81 16.28
N PHE A 223 -9.53 -16.11 14.98
CA PHE A 223 -8.71 -17.21 14.47
C PHE A 223 -7.37 -16.66 14.03
N PHE A 224 -6.28 -17.32 14.42
CA PHE A 224 -4.92 -16.92 14.07
C PHE A 224 -3.99 -18.13 14.01
N GLN A 225 -2.86 -17.99 13.33
CA GLN A 225 -1.86 -19.05 13.24
C GLN A 225 -0.49 -18.54 13.69
N HIS A 226 0.17 -19.29 14.55
CA HIS A 226 1.53 -18.98 14.99
C HIS A 226 2.47 -20.17 14.76
N ASN A 227 3.48 -19.98 13.90
CA ASN A 227 4.37 -21.05 13.42
C ASN A 227 3.59 -22.24 12.85
N ASP A 228 2.68 -21.96 11.90
CA ASP A 228 1.77 -22.94 11.26
C ASP A 228 0.83 -23.69 12.22
N ARG A 229 0.73 -23.28 13.51
CA ARG A 229 -0.19 -23.89 14.48
C ARG A 229 -1.46 -23.05 14.56
N PRO A 230 -2.65 -23.62 14.29
CA PRO A 230 -3.91 -22.89 14.35
C PRO A 230 -4.44 -22.72 15.77
N PHE A 231 -4.92 -21.53 16.07
CA PHE A 231 -5.55 -21.16 17.33
C PHE A 231 -6.88 -20.45 17.11
N LEU A 232 -7.79 -20.60 18.07
CA LEU A 232 -9.07 -19.90 18.11
C LEU A 232 -9.22 -19.26 19.50
N ALA A 233 -9.11 -17.94 19.58
CA ALA A 233 -9.47 -17.19 20.78
C ALA A 233 -11.00 -17.04 20.86
N PHE A 234 -11.55 -17.24 22.05
CA PHE A 234 -12.98 -17.15 22.35
C PHE A 234 -13.22 -16.23 23.55
N ALA A 235 -13.92 -15.13 23.31
CA ALA A 235 -14.15 -14.08 24.29
C ALA A 235 -15.42 -14.40 25.08
N ARG A 236 -15.33 -14.32 26.41
CA ARG A 236 -16.47 -14.53 27.30
C ARG A 236 -16.61 -13.35 28.25
N ILE A 237 -17.82 -12.84 28.40
CA ILE A 237 -18.04 -11.63 29.20
C ILE A 237 -18.10 -11.93 30.71
N ALA A 238 -18.69 -13.05 31.12
CA ALA A 238 -18.93 -13.37 32.53
C ALA A 238 -17.84 -14.25 33.17
N SER A 239 -16.85 -14.69 32.40
CA SER A 239 -15.78 -15.60 32.81
C SER A 239 -14.51 -15.31 32.02
N ASP A 240 -13.40 -15.96 32.36
CA ASP A 240 -12.15 -15.86 31.61
C ASP A 240 -12.33 -16.15 30.12
N SER A 241 -11.58 -15.50 29.26
CA SER A 241 -11.53 -15.89 27.83
C SER A 241 -10.64 -17.12 27.64
N VAL A 242 -10.82 -17.84 26.53
CA VAL A 242 -10.11 -19.10 26.27
C VAL A 242 -9.47 -19.06 24.90
N VAL A 243 -8.21 -19.51 24.80
CA VAL A 243 -7.55 -19.82 23.54
C VAL A 243 -7.56 -21.33 23.36
N TYR A 244 -8.11 -21.77 22.23
CA TYR A 244 -8.08 -23.16 21.79
C TYR A 244 -6.95 -23.35 20.77
N LYS A 245 -6.40 -24.55 20.71
CA LYS A 245 -5.39 -24.99 19.73
C LYS A 245 -5.94 -26.17 18.94
N TRP A 246 -5.74 -26.15 17.63
CA TRP A 246 -6.10 -27.27 16.77
C TRP A 246 -5.19 -28.48 17.03
N ASP A 247 -5.79 -29.65 17.26
CA ASP A 247 -5.08 -30.92 17.45
C ASP A 247 -4.97 -31.77 16.17
N GLY A 248 -5.40 -31.23 15.02
CA GLY A 248 -5.53 -31.95 13.76
C GLY A 248 -6.96 -32.47 13.49
N LYS A 249 -7.84 -32.45 14.49
CA LYS A 249 -9.21 -32.93 14.38
C LYS A 249 -10.25 -31.99 14.97
N THR A 250 -9.96 -31.36 16.11
CA THR A 250 -10.85 -30.47 16.88
C THR A 250 -10.04 -29.38 17.58
N PHE A 251 -10.72 -28.33 18.05
CA PHE A 251 -10.11 -27.28 18.87
C PHE A 251 -10.07 -27.69 20.33
N GLN A 252 -8.88 -27.88 20.89
CA GLN A 252 -8.67 -28.25 22.28
C GLN A 252 -8.28 -27.02 23.10
N GLN A 253 -8.84 -26.86 24.30
CA GLN A 253 -8.48 -25.75 25.18
C GLN A 253 -6.96 -25.77 25.43
N TYR A 254 -6.30 -24.64 25.14
CA TYR A 254 -4.85 -24.50 25.21
C TYR A 254 -4.43 -23.58 26.35
N GLN A 255 -5.08 -22.41 26.47
CA GLN A 255 -4.75 -21.42 27.48
C GLN A 255 -5.97 -20.62 27.91
N THR A 256 -6.01 -20.22 29.18
CA THR A 256 -7.00 -19.29 29.73
C THR A 256 -6.40 -17.88 29.76
N LEU A 257 -7.18 -16.87 29.35
CA LEU A 257 -6.84 -15.46 29.48
C LEU A 257 -7.62 -14.90 30.69
N GLU A 258 -6.91 -14.62 31.78
CA GLU A 258 -7.52 -14.35 33.08
C GLU A 258 -8.35 -13.06 33.12
N GLY A 259 -9.49 -13.14 33.81
CA GLY A 259 -10.38 -12.03 34.11
C GLY A 259 -11.58 -11.94 33.16
N ALA A 260 -12.75 -11.72 33.75
CA ALA A 260 -14.01 -11.48 33.05
C ALA A 260 -13.99 -10.18 32.22
N GLY A 261 -15.06 -9.98 31.46
CA GLY A 261 -15.31 -8.78 30.66
C GLY A 261 -14.86 -8.88 29.21
N GLY A 262 -14.37 -10.03 28.74
CA GLY A 262 -13.90 -10.19 27.36
C GLY A 262 -14.98 -9.87 26.34
N ARG A 263 -14.66 -9.01 25.37
CA ARG A 263 -15.61 -8.54 24.35
C ARG A 263 -15.19 -8.86 22.93
N GLU A 264 -14.00 -8.46 22.52
CA GLU A 264 -13.56 -8.56 21.13
C GLU A 264 -12.04 -8.76 21.06
N PHE A 265 -11.57 -9.29 19.93
CA PHE A 265 -10.16 -9.56 19.68
C PHE A 265 -9.70 -9.04 18.33
N THR A 266 -8.42 -8.69 18.23
CA THR A 266 -7.74 -8.55 16.95
C THR A 266 -6.30 -9.04 17.06
N VAL A 267 -5.66 -9.30 15.92
CA VAL A 267 -4.26 -9.68 15.85
C VAL A 267 -3.45 -8.55 15.22
N ILE A 268 -2.29 -8.30 15.83
CA ILE A 268 -1.23 -7.47 15.24
C ILE A 268 -0.14 -8.45 14.80
N GLU A 269 0.12 -8.50 13.50
CA GLU A 269 1.22 -9.28 12.92
C GLU A 269 2.26 -8.31 12.37
N GLU A 270 3.47 -8.39 12.92
CA GLU A 270 4.67 -7.66 12.52
C GLU A 270 5.72 -8.67 12.06
N GLU A 271 6.70 -8.28 11.25
CA GLU A 271 7.63 -9.20 10.55
C GLU A 271 8.21 -10.34 11.39
N ASN A 272 8.39 -10.15 12.70
CA ASN A 272 8.93 -11.16 13.62
C ASN A 272 8.15 -11.29 14.94
N ALA A 273 6.94 -10.75 15.04
CA ALA A 273 6.18 -10.79 16.28
C ALA A 273 4.68 -10.82 15.99
N MET A 274 3.95 -11.57 16.82
CA MET A 274 2.50 -11.62 16.77
C MET A 274 1.94 -11.26 18.14
N PHE A 275 0.90 -10.44 18.14
CA PHE A 275 0.18 -10.06 19.34
C PHE A 275 -1.31 -10.31 19.18
N LEU A 276 -1.94 -10.84 20.22
CA LEU A 276 -3.40 -10.91 20.34
C LEU A 276 -3.84 -9.77 21.27
N VAL A 277 -4.64 -8.85 20.75
CA VAL A 277 -5.25 -7.77 21.54
C VAL A 277 -6.63 -8.23 21.98
N GLN A 278 -6.93 -8.08 23.27
CA GLN A 278 -8.26 -8.32 23.84
C GLN A 278 -8.80 -7.04 24.46
N VAL A 279 -9.96 -6.59 23.99
CA VAL A 279 -10.71 -5.51 24.65
C VAL A 279 -11.75 -6.05 25.62
N LYS A 280 -11.96 -5.32 26.71
CA LYS A 280 -12.93 -5.64 27.76
C LYS A 280 -14.08 -4.64 27.79
N PHE A 281 -15.31 -5.14 27.87
CA PHE A 281 -16.53 -4.34 27.87
C PHE A 281 -16.93 -3.93 29.29
N ILE A 282 -17.58 -4.83 30.04
CA ILE A 282 -18.03 -4.58 31.41
C ILE A 282 -17.79 -5.80 32.29
N THR A 283 -17.75 -5.58 33.60
CA THR A 283 -17.92 -6.63 34.61
C THR A 283 -19.11 -6.29 35.49
N GLY A 284 -19.64 -7.26 36.25
CA GLY A 284 -20.85 -7.06 37.06
C GLY A 284 -22.14 -7.29 36.26
N ASP A 285 -23.24 -6.78 36.78
CA ASP A 285 -24.59 -6.93 36.20
C ASP A 285 -24.92 -5.75 35.26
N THR A 286 -25.77 -5.96 34.25
CA THR A 286 -26.17 -4.89 33.33
C THR A 286 -26.95 -3.74 33.97
N ALA A 287 -27.51 -3.93 35.17
CA ALA A 287 -28.15 -2.89 35.96
C ALA A 287 -27.16 -2.04 36.77
N ASP A 288 -25.97 -2.57 37.07
CA ASP A 288 -24.91 -1.90 37.83
C ASP A 288 -23.51 -2.34 37.32
N PRO A 289 -23.16 -1.99 36.07
CA PRO A 289 -21.93 -2.47 35.44
C PRO A 289 -20.71 -1.67 35.92
N ASN A 290 -19.57 -2.35 36.07
CA ASN A 290 -18.27 -1.69 36.09
C ASN A 290 -17.71 -1.61 34.66
N THR A 291 -17.58 -0.39 34.14
CA THR A 291 -17.19 -0.08 32.77
C THR A 291 -15.70 0.28 32.62
N ALA A 292 -15.08 0.82 33.67
CA ALA A 292 -13.67 1.17 33.69
C ALA A 292 -12.80 -0.07 33.94
N LEU A 293 -12.32 -0.68 32.86
CA LEU A 293 -11.57 -1.94 32.87
C LEU A 293 -10.18 -1.78 32.25
N THR A 294 -9.36 -2.82 32.43
CA THR A 294 -8.04 -2.93 31.80
C THR A 294 -8.10 -3.98 30.69
N SER A 295 -7.88 -3.54 29.46
CA SER A 295 -7.71 -4.37 28.27
C SER A 295 -6.24 -4.78 28.10
N VAL A 296 -6.00 -5.87 27.37
CA VAL A 296 -4.71 -6.58 27.42
C VAL A 296 -4.20 -6.87 26.02
N ILE A 297 -2.90 -6.64 25.79
CA ILE A 297 -2.18 -7.09 24.61
C ILE A 297 -1.29 -8.25 25.03
N TYR A 298 -1.48 -9.41 24.41
CA TYR A 298 -0.69 -10.61 24.63
C TYR A 298 0.31 -10.79 23.49
N ARG A 299 1.60 -11.00 23.79
CA ARG A 299 2.55 -11.52 22.81
C ARG A 299 2.31 -13.02 22.64
N VAL A 300 2.24 -13.48 21.40
CA VAL A 300 2.08 -14.89 21.06
C VAL A 300 3.48 -15.50 20.88
N ASP A 301 3.89 -16.34 21.83
CA ASP A 301 5.15 -17.09 21.79
C ASP A 301 4.89 -18.58 21.53
N ASP A 302 5.95 -19.35 21.25
CA ASP A 302 5.89 -20.80 21.07
C ASP A 302 5.30 -21.58 22.24
N ASP A 303 5.52 -21.07 23.46
CA ASP A 303 5.08 -21.66 24.73
C ASP A 303 3.73 -21.10 25.21
N GLY A 304 3.07 -20.23 24.42
CA GLY A 304 1.78 -19.63 24.73
C GLY A 304 1.78 -18.10 24.77
N LEU A 305 0.63 -17.55 25.13
CA LEU A 305 0.36 -16.11 25.14
C LEU A 305 0.83 -15.50 26.46
N LYS A 306 1.59 -14.41 26.40
CA LYS A 306 2.09 -13.69 27.59
C LYS A 306 1.65 -12.24 27.53
N VAL A 307 1.22 -11.68 28.66
CA VAL A 307 0.89 -10.25 28.73
C VAL A 307 2.11 -9.44 28.29
N ALA A 308 1.96 -8.68 27.21
CA ALA A 308 2.97 -7.77 26.70
C ALA A 308 2.77 -6.38 27.29
N THR A 309 1.53 -5.90 27.28
CA THR A 309 1.14 -4.64 27.91
C THR A 309 -0.37 -4.62 28.21
N GLU A 310 -0.79 -3.63 28.98
CA GLU A 310 -2.16 -3.40 29.41
C GLU A 310 -2.53 -1.94 29.16
N PHE A 311 -3.79 -1.68 28.84
CA PHE A 311 -4.29 -0.32 28.60
C PHE A 311 -5.73 -0.16 29.11
N PRO A 312 -6.10 1.04 29.61
CA PRO A 312 -7.45 1.27 30.12
C PRO A 312 -8.47 1.30 28.97
N THR A 313 -9.68 0.82 29.26
CA THR A 313 -10.86 0.91 28.37
C THR A 313 -12.11 1.15 29.20
N PHE A 314 -13.02 1.97 28.69
CA PHE A 314 -14.28 2.32 29.31
C PHE A 314 -15.45 1.77 28.47
N GLY A 315 -15.96 0.60 28.84
CA GLY A 315 -16.98 -0.07 28.02
C GLY A 315 -16.45 -0.42 26.62
N GLY A 316 -15.26 -1.04 26.52
CA GLY A 316 -14.63 -1.38 25.25
C GLY A 316 -15.49 -2.34 24.42
N THR A 317 -15.87 -1.94 23.21
CA THR A 317 -16.87 -2.62 22.38
C THR A 317 -16.31 -3.42 21.23
N ASP A 318 -15.25 -2.93 20.59
CA ASP A 318 -14.62 -3.50 19.40
C ASP A 318 -13.14 -3.07 19.33
N VAL A 319 -12.34 -3.83 18.58
CA VAL A 319 -10.94 -3.54 18.34
C VAL A 319 -10.51 -4.02 16.96
N THR A 320 -9.80 -3.16 16.22
CA THR A 320 -9.29 -3.52 14.89
C THR A 320 -7.97 -2.84 14.58
N THR A 321 -7.29 -3.30 13.54
CA THR A 321 -5.99 -2.78 13.11
C THR A 321 -6.04 -2.29 11.66
N PHE A 322 -5.22 -1.29 11.36
CA PHE A 322 -4.96 -0.87 9.98
C PHE A 322 -3.53 -0.35 9.86
N SER A 323 -2.98 -0.37 8.65
CA SER A 323 -1.61 0.10 8.40
C SER A 323 -1.62 1.31 7.49
N LEU A 324 -0.84 2.33 7.87
CA LEU A 324 -0.49 3.46 7.03
C LEU A 324 1.00 3.37 6.64
N GLN A 325 1.47 4.26 5.77
CA GLN A 325 2.88 4.27 5.33
C GLN A 325 3.89 4.40 6.48
N ASP A 326 3.46 4.94 7.63
CA ASP A 326 4.30 5.19 8.80
C ASP A 326 4.10 4.17 9.96
N GLY A 327 3.28 3.14 9.76
CA GLY A 327 3.19 2.00 10.68
C GLY A 327 1.78 1.44 10.89
N THR A 328 1.68 0.52 11.84
CA THR A 328 0.43 -0.13 12.26
C THR A 328 -0.29 0.69 13.33
N TYR A 329 -1.60 0.81 13.20
CA TYR A 329 -2.48 1.51 14.11
C TYR A 329 -3.53 0.54 14.66
N LEU A 330 -3.82 0.69 15.96
CA LEU A 330 -4.84 -0.06 16.68
C LEU A 330 -5.99 0.88 17.02
N VAL A 331 -7.20 0.55 16.60
CA VAL A 331 -8.41 1.27 16.97
C VAL A 331 -9.11 0.50 18.08
N VAL A 332 -9.46 1.20 19.15
CA VAL A 332 -10.28 0.68 20.24
C VAL A 332 -11.53 1.52 20.34
N THR A 333 -12.69 0.87 20.22
CA THR A 333 -13.98 1.54 20.37
C THR A 333 -14.52 1.36 21.78
N GLU A 334 -15.13 2.41 22.31
CA GLU A 334 -15.58 2.51 23.70
C GLU A 334 -16.97 3.13 23.76
N SER A 335 -17.78 2.72 24.74
CA SER A 335 -19.22 3.00 24.71
C SER A 335 -19.79 3.57 26.01
N LEU A 336 -19.06 3.50 27.13
CA LEU A 336 -19.59 3.89 28.43
C LEU A 336 -18.51 4.51 29.31
N THR A 337 -18.74 5.71 29.84
CA THR A 337 -17.87 6.31 30.87
C THR A 337 -17.91 5.50 32.17
N GLU A 338 -17.03 5.83 33.13
CA GLU A 338 -17.06 5.27 34.49
C GLU A 338 -18.43 5.50 35.18
N GLU A 339 -19.08 6.63 34.90
CA GLU A 339 -20.43 6.95 35.38
C GLU A 339 -21.55 6.39 34.48
N ILE A 340 -21.23 5.45 33.59
CA ILE A 340 -22.17 4.71 32.74
C ILE A 340 -22.97 5.67 31.82
N ARG A 341 -22.26 6.61 31.20
CA ARG A 341 -22.78 7.55 30.20
C ARG A 341 -22.30 7.18 28.81
N PHE A 342 -23.15 7.34 27.79
CA PHE A 342 -22.82 6.93 26.41
C PHE A 342 -21.75 7.80 25.76
N ARG A 343 -21.57 9.04 26.25
CA ARG A 343 -20.53 9.92 25.73
C ARG A 343 -19.14 9.53 26.26
N GLN A 344 -18.51 8.57 25.59
CA GLN A 344 -17.17 8.07 25.87
C GLN A 344 -16.29 8.12 24.61
N ASP A 345 -15.06 8.62 24.75
CA ASP A 345 -14.13 8.76 23.64
C ASP A 345 -13.53 7.39 23.28
N SER A 346 -13.51 7.08 21.98
CA SER A 346 -12.76 5.95 21.40
C SER A 346 -11.35 6.39 21.02
N HIS A 347 -10.41 5.44 20.97
CA HIS A 347 -8.99 5.72 20.85
C HIS A 347 -8.37 5.08 19.60
N ILE A 348 -7.40 5.78 19.01
CA ILE A 348 -6.50 5.23 18.00
C ILE A 348 -5.09 5.30 18.56
N TYR A 349 -4.44 4.14 18.65
CA TYR A 349 -3.06 4.00 19.10
C TYR A 349 -2.16 3.73 17.90
N ARG A 350 -0.98 4.34 17.87
CA ARG A 350 0.10 3.88 17.00
C ARG A 350 0.83 2.73 17.69
N VAL A 351 0.95 1.60 17.02
CA VAL A 351 1.71 0.46 17.52
C VAL A 351 3.19 0.76 17.34
N ALA A 352 3.93 0.80 18.45
CA ALA A 352 5.38 0.93 18.46
C ALA A 352 5.96 -0.24 19.24
N LEU A 353 6.75 -1.07 18.57
CA LEU A 353 7.50 -2.12 19.23
C LEU A 353 8.73 -1.50 19.90
N GLU A 354 8.79 -1.53 21.23
CA GLU A 354 10.04 -1.24 21.92
C GLU A 354 11.07 -2.30 21.53
N SER A 355 12.06 -1.90 20.73
CA SER A 355 13.15 -2.78 20.35
C SER A 355 13.98 -3.16 21.58
N ALA A 356 14.02 -4.45 21.89
CA ALA A 356 15.18 -5.04 22.54
C ALA A 356 16.44 -4.66 21.73
N PRO A 357 17.61 -4.47 22.38
CA PRO A 357 18.76 -3.84 21.73
C PRO A 357 19.19 -4.60 20.47
N ALA A 358 19.27 -3.82 19.38
CA ALA A 358 19.89 -4.01 18.07
C ALA A 358 20.19 -5.45 17.63
N ASN A 359 19.47 -5.89 16.60
CA ASN A 359 20.05 -6.73 15.56
C ASN A 359 19.63 -6.18 14.18
N THR A 360 20.65 -6.00 13.36
CA THR A 360 20.66 -5.64 11.94
C THR A 360 19.87 -6.65 11.11
N ASN A 361 18.79 -6.23 10.45
CA ASN A 361 17.99 -7.11 9.59
C ASN A 361 18.07 -6.70 8.12
N ILE A 362 18.40 -7.69 7.30
CA ILE A 362 18.37 -7.69 5.84
C ILE A 362 16.96 -8.10 5.44
N THR A 363 16.22 -7.25 4.73
CA THR A 363 14.99 -7.67 4.05
C THR A 363 15.40 -8.65 2.95
N THR A 364 15.30 -9.95 3.24
CA THR A 364 15.51 -11.00 2.24
C THR A 364 14.15 -11.23 1.59
N PRO A 365 14.03 -11.33 0.26
CA PRO A 365 12.83 -11.89 -0.32
C PRO A 365 12.70 -13.29 0.22
N ALA A 366 11.46 -13.71 0.52
CA ALA A 366 11.16 -15.08 0.88
C ALA A 366 11.98 -16.00 -0.05
N LYS A 367 12.98 -16.70 0.51
CA LYS A 367 13.57 -17.84 -0.18
C LYS A 367 12.38 -18.64 -0.65
N ASN A 368 12.33 -18.92 -1.96
CA ASN A 368 11.35 -19.82 -2.54
C ASN A 368 11.07 -20.92 -1.50
N PRO A 369 9.83 -21.06 -1.00
CA PRO A 369 9.55 -22.05 0.02
C PRO A 369 10.12 -23.35 -0.53
N ALA A 370 10.99 -24.01 0.24
CA ALA A 370 11.38 -25.37 -0.07
C ALA A 370 10.08 -26.13 -0.37
N HIS A 371 9.82 -26.39 -1.64
CA HIS A 371 8.54 -26.83 -2.19
C HIS A 371 7.31 -26.30 -1.42
N SER A 372 6.77 -25.16 -1.87
CA SER A 372 5.46 -24.63 -1.51
C SER A 372 4.48 -25.66 -0.95
N LYS A 373 3.98 -25.42 0.27
CA LYS A 373 2.78 -26.02 0.88
C LYS A 373 1.51 -25.64 0.09
N ARG A 374 1.46 -26.05 -1.17
CA ARG A 374 0.26 -26.17 -2.01
C ARG A 374 0.36 -27.50 -2.73
N GLN A 375 0.07 -28.55 -1.97
CA GLN A 375 -0.45 -29.82 -2.47
C GLN A 375 -1.02 -30.51 -1.25
N ASP A 376 -2.33 -30.75 -1.24
CA ASP A 376 -2.90 -31.92 -0.57
C ASP A 376 -1.91 -33.06 -0.81
N SER A 377 -1.39 -33.67 0.25
CA SER A 377 -0.18 -34.50 0.22
C SER A 377 -0.14 -35.47 -0.97
N ALA A 378 0.43 -35.00 -2.08
CA ALA A 378 0.72 -35.83 -3.22
C ALA A 378 1.81 -36.80 -2.76
N PHE A 379 1.60 -38.09 -2.97
CA PHE A 379 2.62 -39.08 -2.64
C PHE A 379 3.92 -38.74 -3.38
N VAL A 380 4.97 -38.41 -2.64
CA VAL A 380 6.33 -38.25 -3.16
C VAL A 380 7.10 -39.51 -2.80
N SER A 381 7.60 -40.23 -3.81
CA SER A 381 8.46 -41.39 -3.58
C SER A 381 9.75 -40.96 -2.84
N PRO A 382 10.11 -41.64 -1.74
CA PRO A 382 11.36 -41.36 -1.02
C PRO A 382 12.61 -41.51 -1.90
N GLU A 383 12.58 -42.44 -2.86
CA GLU A 383 13.68 -42.65 -3.81
C GLU A 383 13.85 -41.46 -4.75
N PHE A 384 12.75 -40.91 -5.28
CA PHE A 384 12.79 -39.72 -6.13
C PHE A 384 13.14 -38.46 -5.33
N LEU A 385 12.66 -38.34 -4.09
CA LEU A 385 13.07 -37.24 -3.19
C LEU A 385 14.57 -37.31 -2.91
N SER A 386 15.09 -38.50 -2.59
CA SER A 386 16.52 -38.71 -2.36
C SER A 386 17.34 -38.37 -3.60
N LEU A 387 16.95 -38.84 -4.79
CA LEU A 387 17.62 -38.49 -6.05
C LEU A 387 17.56 -36.99 -6.35
N PHE A 388 16.41 -36.34 -6.10
CA PHE A 388 16.24 -34.89 -6.26
C PHE A 388 17.20 -34.12 -5.33
N GLN A 389 17.34 -34.57 -4.09
CA GLN A 389 18.24 -34.00 -3.08
C GLN A 389 19.73 -34.16 -3.43
N VAL A 390 20.12 -35.12 -4.28
CA VAL A 390 21.52 -35.24 -4.74
C VAL A 390 21.96 -33.99 -5.51
N TYR A 391 21.08 -33.40 -6.31
CA TYR A 391 21.44 -32.22 -7.13
C TYR A 391 21.01 -30.89 -6.50
N THR A 392 19.87 -30.83 -5.81
CA THR A 392 19.29 -29.56 -5.33
C THR A 392 18.56 -29.71 -3.99
N SER A 393 17.93 -28.63 -3.48
CA SER A 393 17.06 -28.61 -2.29
C SER A 393 17.71 -28.82 -0.91
N VAL A 394 18.99 -29.24 -0.83
CA VAL A 394 19.73 -29.38 0.44
C VAL A 394 21.13 -28.75 0.36
N ASN A 395 21.65 -28.33 1.51
CA ASN A 395 22.89 -27.54 1.66
C ASN A 395 24.20 -28.34 1.52
N ASN A 396 24.15 -29.49 0.85
CA ASN A 396 25.29 -30.37 0.54
C ASN A 396 25.07 -31.11 -0.81
N SER A 397 24.16 -30.58 -1.62
CA SER A 397 23.87 -31.11 -2.95
C SER A 397 24.92 -30.64 -3.96
N ILE A 398 25.07 -31.37 -5.07
CA ILE A 398 26.03 -31.03 -6.14
C ILE A 398 25.82 -29.59 -6.62
N GLY A 399 24.56 -29.18 -6.79
CA GLY A 399 24.22 -27.82 -7.21
C GLY A 399 24.52 -26.76 -6.14
N TYR A 400 24.40 -27.09 -4.86
CA TYR A 400 24.77 -26.18 -3.76
C TYR A 400 26.29 -25.97 -3.70
N ASP A 401 27.07 -27.06 -3.70
CA ASP A 401 28.53 -26.98 -3.61
C ASP A 401 29.15 -26.23 -4.80
N PHE A 402 28.65 -26.51 -6.01
CA PHE A 402 29.05 -25.77 -7.22
C PHE A 402 28.76 -24.26 -7.09
N LYS A 403 27.58 -23.91 -6.60
CA LYS A 403 27.16 -22.52 -6.41
C LYS A 403 28.05 -21.78 -5.40
N GLN A 404 28.45 -22.43 -4.30
CA GLN A 404 29.37 -21.86 -3.32
C GLN A 404 30.77 -21.65 -3.90
N ALA A 405 31.32 -22.66 -4.60
CA ALA A 405 32.62 -22.53 -5.27
C ALA A 405 32.64 -21.37 -6.27
N MET A 406 31.55 -21.14 -7.01
CA MET A 406 31.43 -20.01 -7.93
C MET A 406 31.48 -18.65 -7.22
N VAL A 407 30.84 -18.52 -6.05
CA VAL A 407 30.90 -17.29 -5.23
C VAL A 407 32.33 -17.02 -4.77
N GLU A 408 33.04 -18.04 -4.28
CA GLU A 408 34.42 -17.93 -3.79
C GLU A 408 35.38 -17.45 -4.89
N THR A 409 35.24 -17.95 -6.14
CA THR A 409 36.08 -17.52 -7.26
C THR A 409 35.94 -16.05 -7.65
N GLN A 410 34.92 -15.36 -7.12
CA GLN A 410 34.59 -13.97 -7.43
C GLN A 410 34.66 -13.05 -6.20
N ALA A 411 35.18 -13.56 -5.07
CA ALA A 411 35.28 -12.82 -3.83
C ALA A 411 36.15 -11.55 -3.93
N SER A 412 37.09 -11.53 -4.88
CA SER A 412 37.97 -10.38 -5.14
C SER A 412 37.34 -9.29 -5.99
N ASN A 413 36.21 -9.55 -6.66
CA ASN A 413 35.63 -8.60 -7.60
C ASN A 413 34.83 -7.53 -6.84
N PRO A 414 34.85 -6.26 -7.30
CA PRO A 414 34.02 -5.23 -6.69
C PRO A 414 32.55 -5.58 -6.92
N LEU A 415 31.73 -5.40 -5.88
CA LEU A 415 30.29 -5.57 -5.91
C LEU A 415 29.63 -4.22 -5.64
N LEU A 416 28.77 -3.79 -6.55
CA LEU A 416 27.96 -2.60 -6.44
C LEU A 416 26.50 -3.00 -6.27
N LEU A 417 25.90 -2.62 -5.16
CA LEU A 417 24.45 -2.59 -5.02
C LEU A 417 23.95 -1.18 -5.36
N ALA A 418 22.98 -1.10 -6.26
CA ALA A 418 22.28 0.11 -6.62
C ALA A 418 20.80 -0.01 -6.24
N THR A 419 20.31 0.87 -5.39
CA THR A 419 18.88 1.00 -5.08
C THR A 419 18.29 2.24 -5.73
N ALA A 420 17.00 2.48 -5.51
CA ALA A 420 16.34 3.68 -6.02
C ALA A 420 16.87 4.97 -5.39
N THR A 421 17.57 4.90 -4.26
CA THR A 421 18.02 6.06 -3.47
C THR A 421 19.50 6.06 -3.14
N ASP A 422 20.15 4.90 -3.14
CA ASP A 422 21.48 4.71 -2.57
C ASP A 422 22.34 3.74 -3.38
N PHE A 423 23.66 3.85 -3.23
CA PHE A 423 24.61 2.84 -3.66
C PHE A 423 25.38 2.29 -2.47
N ILE A 424 25.74 1.01 -2.52
CA ILE A 424 26.68 0.39 -1.60
C ILE A 424 27.77 -0.28 -2.43
N LEU A 425 29.01 0.18 -2.25
CA LEU A 425 30.19 -0.37 -2.93
C LEU A 425 30.94 -1.29 -1.96
N TYR A 426 31.13 -2.53 -2.36
CA TYR A 426 31.98 -3.52 -1.71
C TYR A 426 33.22 -3.75 -2.59
N PRO A 427 34.41 -3.26 -2.21
CA PRO A 427 35.59 -3.35 -3.07
C PRO A 427 36.11 -4.79 -3.26
N GLY A 428 35.73 -5.72 -2.38
CA GLY A 428 36.19 -7.11 -2.39
C GLY A 428 37.43 -7.35 -1.52
N ASN A 429 37.84 -8.62 -1.39
CA ASN A 429 39.00 -9.06 -0.58
C ASN A 429 39.01 -8.58 0.90
N GLY A 430 37.83 -8.30 1.48
CA GLY A 430 37.69 -7.85 2.87
C GLY A 430 38.01 -6.38 3.11
N ALA A 431 38.16 -5.57 2.05
CA ALA A 431 38.23 -4.11 2.16
C ALA A 431 36.89 -3.53 2.64
N ASP A 432 36.95 -2.35 3.28
CA ASP A 432 35.79 -1.72 3.87
C ASP A 432 34.76 -1.28 2.82
N PRO A 433 33.48 -1.63 2.99
CA PRO A 433 32.42 -1.15 2.11
C PRO A 433 32.13 0.33 2.33
N THR A 434 31.58 0.98 1.31
CA THR A 434 31.16 2.37 1.37
C THR A 434 29.68 2.50 0.99
N TYR A 435 28.93 3.22 1.81
CA TYR A 435 27.59 3.70 1.48
C TYR A 435 27.66 5.07 0.82
N LEU A 436 26.99 5.21 -0.31
CA LEU A 436 26.94 6.43 -1.12
C LEU A 436 25.48 6.84 -1.29
N ASN A 437 25.03 7.83 -0.51
CA ASN A 437 23.69 8.39 -0.65
C ASN A 437 23.65 9.28 -1.90
N HIS A 438 22.81 8.95 -2.86
CA HIS A 438 22.71 9.69 -4.12
C HIS A 438 21.34 10.35 -4.36
N ARG A 439 20.34 10.18 -3.49
CA ARG A 439 18.99 10.74 -3.75
C ARG A 439 18.47 11.67 -2.66
N PHE A 440 18.80 11.46 -1.38
CA PHE A 440 18.27 12.33 -0.32
C PHE A 440 18.96 13.70 -0.30
N GLY A 441 18.17 14.76 -0.46
CA GLY A 441 18.67 16.14 -0.50
C GLY A 441 19.12 16.63 -1.89
N THR A 442 18.70 15.98 -2.98
CA THR A 442 19.02 16.41 -4.35
C THR A 442 18.49 17.83 -4.59
N LYS A 443 19.41 18.80 -4.57
CA LYS A 443 19.09 20.22 -4.72
C LYS A 443 18.48 20.47 -6.10
N GLY A 444 17.43 21.30 -6.17
CA GLY A 444 16.81 21.67 -7.45
C GLY A 444 15.88 20.62 -8.05
N PHE A 445 15.80 19.41 -7.47
CA PHE A 445 14.94 18.35 -8.00
C PHE A 445 13.46 18.71 -7.91
N ILE A 446 12.99 19.22 -6.75
CA ILE A 446 11.58 19.57 -6.55
C ILE A 446 11.19 20.72 -7.50
N GLU A 447 12.08 21.70 -7.64
CA GLU A 447 11.88 22.88 -8.46
C GLU A 447 11.77 22.50 -9.95
N LEU A 448 12.70 21.71 -10.49
CA LEU A 448 12.63 21.24 -11.88
C LEU A 448 11.45 20.28 -12.11
N THR A 449 11.18 19.38 -11.16
CA THR A 449 10.05 18.44 -11.24
C THR A 449 8.72 19.21 -11.28
N THR A 450 8.58 20.26 -10.48
CA THR A 450 7.37 21.10 -10.49
C THR A 450 7.12 21.68 -11.88
N VAL A 451 8.17 22.18 -12.55
CA VAL A 451 8.06 22.74 -13.90
C VAL A 451 7.76 21.66 -14.95
N SER A 452 8.42 20.50 -14.89
CA SER A 452 8.19 19.40 -15.83
C SER A 452 6.77 18.82 -15.72
N HIS A 453 6.15 18.91 -14.54
CA HIS A 453 4.81 18.38 -14.26
C HIS A 453 3.67 19.31 -14.68
N PHE A 454 3.92 20.54 -15.15
CA PHE A 454 2.84 21.38 -15.66
C PHE A 454 2.10 20.72 -16.82
N SER A 455 2.81 20.17 -17.80
CA SER A 455 2.23 19.53 -18.99
C SER A 455 1.37 18.30 -18.63
N PRO A 456 1.85 17.31 -17.85
CA PRO A 456 0.99 16.23 -17.33
C PRO A 456 -0.19 16.72 -16.50
N ALA A 457 -0.03 17.77 -15.68
CA ALA A 457 -1.13 18.33 -14.90
C ALA A 457 -2.22 18.92 -15.79
N ILE A 458 -1.86 19.68 -16.83
CA ILE A 458 -2.83 20.21 -17.80
C ILE A 458 -3.52 19.09 -18.59
N ALA A 459 -2.77 18.07 -19.03
CA ALA A 459 -3.36 16.89 -19.68
C ALA A 459 -4.36 16.17 -18.75
N THR A 460 -4.04 16.07 -17.46
CA THR A 460 -4.95 15.50 -16.45
C THR A 460 -6.21 16.34 -16.29
N LEU A 461 -6.12 17.68 -16.35
CA LEU A 461 -7.30 18.55 -16.33
C LEU A 461 -8.20 18.33 -17.56
N VAL A 462 -7.62 18.09 -18.74
CA VAL A 462 -8.38 17.73 -19.95
C VAL A 462 -9.17 16.44 -19.71
N GLU A 463 -8.53 15.39 -19.20
CA GLU A 463 -9.19 14.11 -18.90
C GLU A 463 -10.28 14.25 -17.83
N LEU A 464 -10.00 14.97 -16.74
CA LEU A 464 -10.99 15.22 -15.68
C LEU A 464 -12.23 15.94 -16.21
N ARG A 465 -12.06 16.91 -17.10
CA ARG A 465 -13.19 17.58 -17.76
C ARG A 465 -13.92 16.63 -18.72
N GLY A 466 -13.20 15.77 -19.43
CA GLY A 466 -13.80 14.80 -20.35
C GLY A 466 -14.65 13.74 -19.64
N LEU A 467 -14.22 13.29 -18.47
CA LEU A 467 -14.91 12.29 -17.65
C LEU A 467 -16.19 12.83 -17.00
N ASP A 468 -16.18 14.09 -16.56
CA ASP A 468 -17.34 14.73 -15.93
C ASP A 468 -17.42 16.22 -16.33
N PRO A 469 -18.00 16.54 -17.50
CA PRO A 469 -18.02 17.90 -18.04
C PRO A 469 -18.78 18.91 -17.19
N ASP A 470 -19.78 18.45 -16.43
CA ASP A 470 -20.67 19.26 -15.61
C ASP A 470 -20.12 19.51 -14.21
N SER A 471 -19.02 18.82 -13.84
CA SER A 471 -18.38 18.96 -12.54
C SER A 471 -17.41 20.14 -12.46
N ASP A 472 -17.45 20.85 -11.34
CA ASP A 472 -16.50 21.91 -11.02
C ASP A 472 -15.15 21.38 -10.50
N THR A 473 -14.97 20.06 -10.39
CA THR A 473 -13.72 19.45 -9.89
C THR A 473 -12.50 19.92 -10.67
N TRP A 474 -12.51 19.83 -12.00
CA TRP A 474 -11.37 20.27 -12.81
C TRP A 474 -11.12 21.79 -12.68
N LYS A 475 -12.17 22.60 -12.56
CA LYS A 475 -12.04 24.07 -12.36
C LYS A 475 -11.39 24.39 -11.02
N ASN A 476 -11.74 23.65 -9.97
CA ASN A 476 -11.16 23.83 -8.65
C ASN A 476 -9.67 23.47 -8.63
N HIS A 477 -9.29 22.36 -9.29
CA HIS A 477 -7.89 22.00 -9.48
C HIS A 477 -7.14 23.04 -10.33
N ALA A 478 -7.73 23.52 -11.43
CA ALA A 478 -7.15 24.56 -12.28
C ALA A 478 -6.90 25.86 -11.50
N LYS A 479 -7.86 26.32 -10.68
CA LYS A 479 -7.69 27.50 -9.81
C LYS A 479 -6.58 27.33 -8.78
N ARG A 480 -6.48 26.13 -8.17
CA ARG A 480 -5.41 25.81 -7.21
C ARG A 480 -4.04 25.81 -7.88
N LEU A 481 -3.93 25.18 -9.05
CA LEU A 481 -2.70 25.17 -9.85
C LEU A 481 -2.29 26.59 -10.27
N LEU A 482 -3.26 27.41 -10.69
CA LEU A 482 -3.02 28.81 -11.07
C LEU A 482 -2.41 29.60 -9.90
N ASN A 483 -3.01 29.52 -8.72
CA ASN A 483 -2.51 30.23 -7.54
C ASN A 483 -1.11 29.75 -7.13
N ALA A 484 -0.90 28.43 -7.09
CA ALA A 484 0.42 27.86 -6.76
C ALA A 484 1.49 28.29 -7.77
N THR A 485 1.16 28.31 -9.06
CA THR A 485 2.06 28.75 -10.14
C THR A 485 2.46 30.21 -9.97
N GLN A 486 1.52 31.09 -9.67
CA GLN A 486 1.80 32.51 -9.41
C GLN A 486 2.70 32.74 -8.19
N VAL A 487 2.54 31.92 -7.14
CA VAL A 487 3.41 31.98 -5.95
C VAL A 487 4.82 31.51 -6.29
N ALA A 488 4.95 30.39 -7.01
CA ALA A 488 6.25 29.85 -7.41
C ALA A 488 7.00 30.82 -8.35
N GLN A 489 6.31 31.40 -9.33
CA GLN A 489 6.88 32.39 -10.25
C GLN A 489 7.49 33.59 -9.49
N LYS A 490 6.79 34.11 -8.47
CA LYS A 490 7.29 35.23 -7.66
C LYS A 490 8.52 34.88 -6.82
N ALA A 491 8.67 33.61 -6.45
CA ALA A 491 9.81 33.15 -5.66
C ALA A 491 11.04 32.84 -6.54
N ASN A 492 10.84 32.64 -7.84
CA ASN A 492 11.90 32.27 -8.78
C ASN A 492 12.82 33.46 -9.08
N SER A 493 14.12 33.18 -9.17
CA SER A 493 15.15 34.17 -9.48
C SER A 493 16.47 33.48 -9.82
N GLU A 494 17.38 34.15 -10.54
CA GLU A 494 18.74 33.62 -10.77
C GLU A 494 19.46 33.32 -9.45
N SER A 495 19.34 34.19 -8.45
CA SER A 495 19.98 34.00 -7.14
C SER A 495 19.40 32.81 -6.37
N LEU A 496 18.14 32.43 -6.58
CA LEU A 496 17.60 31.19 -6.05
C LEU A 496 18.39 29.99 -6.60
N TRP A 497 18.55 29.91 -7.92
CA TRP A 497 19.25 28.80 -8.58
C TRP A 497 20.74 28.77 -8.28
N LYS A 498 21.38 29.94 -8.24
CA LYS A 498 22.82 30.08 -8.03
C LYS A 498 23.24 29.98 -6.56
N ASP A 499 22.59 30.76 -5.68
CA ASP A 499 23.09 30.97 -4.32
C ASP A 499 22.41 30.08 -3.28
N LYS A 500 21.17 29.63 -3.54
CA LYS A 500 20.37 28.82 -2.59
C LYS A 500 20.32 27.35 -2.99
N ILE A 501 19.91 27.08 -4.22
CA ILE A 501 19.87 25.74 -4.79
C ILE A 501 21.30 25.27 -5.09
N GLY A 502 22.07 26.01 -5.88
CA GLY A 502 23.51 25.80 -6.06
C GLY A 502 23.89 24.38 -6.47
N VAL A 503 23.39 23.92 -7.62
CA VAL A 503 23.74 22.62 -8.22
C VAL A 503 24.96 22.77 -9.11
N LYS A 504 26.01 21.97 -8.86
CA LYS A 504 27.29 22.07 -9.59
C LYS A 504 27.13 21.79 -11.08
N SER A 505 26.33 20.79 -11.45
CA SER A 505 26.08 20.42 -12.84
C SER A 505 25.33 21.49 -13.65
N TYR A 506 24.75 22.51 -13.00
CA TYR A 506 24.03 23.61 -13.63
C TYR A 506 24.88 24.89 -13.79
N GLU A 507 26.15 24.86 -13.37
CA GLU A 507 27.01 26.03 -13.37
C GLU A 507 27.10 26.65 -14.77
N GLY A 508 26.84 27.96 -14.85
CA GLY A 508 26.79 28.73 -16.09
C GLY A 508 25.42 28.75 -16.77
N ARG A 509 24.41 28.04 -16.23
CA ARG A 509 23.05 27.97 -16.78
C ARG A 509 21.99 28.52 -15.83
N GLU A 510 22.35 29.00 -14.64
CA GLU A 510 21.39 29.40 -13.60
C GLU A 510 20.43 30.50 -14.06
N ALA A 511 20.93 31.48 -14.81
CA ALA A 511 20.10 32.54 -15.40
C ALA A 511 19.11 31.99 -16.43
N ASN A 512 19.55 31.06 -17.29
CA ASN A 512 18.70 30.43 -18.30
C ASN A 512 17.65 29.51 -17.65
N ILE A 513 18.02 28.76 -16.61
CA ILE A 513 17.09 27.93 -15.84
C ILE A 513 16.03 28.82 -15.17
N ALA A 514 16.44 29.92 -14.54
CA ALA A 514 15.50 30.87 -13.95
C ALA A 514 14.53 31.43 -15.01
N ALA A 515 15.04 31.85 -16.17
CA ALA A 515 14.20 32.36 -17.26
C ALA A 515 13.24 31.30 -17.82
N MET A 516 13.70 30.04 -17.98
CA MET A 516 12.85 28.92 -18.40
C MET A 516 11.72 28.66 -17.40
N VAL A 517 12.00 28.70 -16.10
CA VAL A 517 11.01 28.51 -15.03
C VAL A 517 9.98 29.64 -15.06
N ASP A 518 10.41 30.90 -15.22
CA ASP A 518 9.51 32.06 -15.34
C ASP A 518 8.61 31.95 -16.57
N TYR A 519 9.18 31.55 -17.70
CA TYR A 519 8.44 31.28 -18.94
C TYR A 519 7.38 30.19 -18.76
N SER A 520 7.77 29.08 -18.15
CA SER A 520 6.88 27.94 -17.91
C SER A 520 5.71 28.31 -17.02
N CYS A 521 5.98 29.07 -15.95
CA CYS A 521 4.94 29.61 -15.08
C CYS A 521 3.99 30.54 -15.85
N GLU A 522 4.54 31.47 -16.64
CA GLU A 522 3.75 32.43 -17.41
C GLU A 522 2.85 31.74 -18.44
N MET A 523 3.37 30.80 -19.22
CA MET A 523 2.56 30.05 -20.20
C MET A 523 1.45 29.25 -19.51
N THR A 524 1.74 28.67 -18.35
CA THR A 524 0.76 27.91 -17.57
C THR A 524 -0.33 28.82 -16.99
N ILE A 525 0.05 30.01 -16.50
CA ILE A 525 -0.90 31.02 -16.02
C ILE A 525 -1.81 31.48 -17.16
N ARG A 526 -1.26 31.80 -18.34
CA ARG A 526 -2.05 32.21 -19.52
C ARG A 526 -3.02 31.11 -19.93
N LEU A 527 -2.56 29.85 -19.98
CA LEU A 527 -3.40 28.70 -20.29
C LEU A 527 -4.55 28.57 -19.29
N LEU A 528 -4.25 28.55 -17.99
CA LEU A 528 -5.24 28.35 -16.94
C LEU A 528 -6.29 29.48 -16.95
N ASN A 529 -5.87 30.72 -17.15
CA ASN A 529 -6.79 31.84 -17.31
C ASN A 529 -7.68 31.66 -18.56
N ALA A 530 -7.11 31.30 -19.70
CA ALA A 530 -7.86 31.12 -20.95
C ALA A 530 -8.92 30.02 -20.85
N VAL A 531 -8.62 28.90 -20.18
CA VAL A 531 -9.56 27.77 -20.02
C VAL A 531 -10.56 27.98 -18.88
N LEU A 532 -10.22 28.79 -17.86
CA LEU A 532 -11.17 29.17 -16.82
C LEU A 532 -12.19 30.20 -17.34
N ASP A 533 -11.76 31.09 -18.24
CA ASP A 533 -12.64 32.05 -18.94
C ASP A 533 -13.52 31.35 -19.99
N ASP A 534 -12.92 30.48 -20.81
CA ASP A 534 -13.64 29.68 -21.81
C ASP A 534 -13.29 28.19 -21.66
N PRO A 535 -14.09 27.43 -20.88
CA PRO A 535 -13.93 26.00 -20.70
C PRO A 535 -13.90 25.18 -22.00
N THR A 536 -14.47 25.67 -23.10
CA THR A 536 -14.48 24.93 -24.37
C THR A 536 -13.08 24.76 -24.95
N LYS A 537 -12.12 25.61 -24.55
CA LYS A 537 -10.71 25.51 -24.91
C LYS A 537 -9.98 24.36 -24.24
N LEU A 538 -10.46 23.82 -23.12
CA LEU A 538 -9.78 22.71 -22.44
C LEU A 538 -10.04 21.38 -23.17
N THR A 539 -9.35 21.19 -24.28
CA THR A 539 -9.36 19.97 -25.10
C THR A 539 -7.93 19.52 -25.39
N ALA A 540 -7.74 18.22 -25.62
CA ALA A 540 -6.42 17.67 -25.92
C ALA A 540 -5.76 18.34 -27.14
N LYS A 541 -6.54 18.62 -28.19
CA LYS A 541 -6.05 19.31 -29.38
C LYS A 541 -5.62 20.74 -29.07
N TRP A 542 -6.45 21.52 -28.39
CA TRP A 542 -6.15 22.92 -28.12
C TRP A 542 -4.93 23.07 -27.20
N VAL A 543 -4.82 22.23 -26.16
CA VAL A 543 -3.64 22.17 -25.28
C VAL A 543 -2.39 21.77 -26.07
N ARG A 544 -2.47 20.77 -26.93
CA ARG A 544 -1.32 20.36 -27.75
C ARG A 544 -0.84 21.49 -28.65
N ASP A 545 -1.75 22.08 -29.43
CA ASP A 545 -1.39 23.10 -30.43
C ASP A 545 -0.89 24.40 -29.79
N ASN A 546 -1.47 24.84 -28.67
CA ASN A 546 -1.16 26.16 -28.08
C ASN A 546 -0.11 26.12 -26.96
N TYR A 547 0.18 24.95 -26.39
CA TYR A 547 1.01 24.83 -25.18
C TYR A 547 2.11 23.78 -25.32
N LEU A 548 1.78 22.53 -25.66
CA LEU A 548 2.78 21.47 -25.77
C LEU A 548 3.71 21.66 -26.98
N GLU A 549 3.14 22.02 -28.13
CA GLU A 549 3.86 22.21 -29.41
C GLU A 549 4.02 23.69 -29.80
N ALA A 550 3.26 24.60 -29.17
CA ALA A 550 3.29 26.04 -29.45
C ALA A 550 3.20 26.40 -30.95
N THR A 551 2.35 25.68 -31.70
CA THR A 551 2.12 25.90 -33.15
C THR A 551 1.02 26.92 -33.43
N SER A 552 0.30 27.35 -32.40
CA SER A 552 -0.78 28.35 -32.46
C SER A 552 -0.52 29.53 -31.52
N ASP A 553 -1.13 30.68 -31.81
CA ASP A 553 -0.82 31.97 -31.17
C ASP A 553 -1.71 32.32 -29.97
N ALA A 554 -2.67 31.47 -29.58
CA ALA A 554 -3.68 31.84 -28.57
C ALA A 554 -3.10 32.10 -27.16
N LEU A 555 -1.91 31.57 -26.86
CA LEU A 555 -1.17 31.83 -25.62
C LEU A 555 0.05 32.76 -25.83
N ASN A 556 0.30 33.14 -27.09
CA ASN A 556 1.54 33.76 -27.54
C ASN A 556 2.79 33.00 -27.02
N ALA A 557 2.75 31.67 -27.10
CA ALA A 557 3.85 30.81 -26.70
C ALA A 557 4.87 30.72 -27.83
N ALA A 558 6.11 31.14 -27.58
CA ALA A 558 7.20 31.08 -28.57
C ALA A 558 8.06 29.81 -28.46
N ILE A 559 8.03 29.11 -27.32
CA ILE A 559 8.83 27.90 -27.06
C ILE A 559 7.89 26.77 -26.60
N PRO A 560 7.92 25.58 -27.23
CA PRO A 560 7.04 24.48 -26.85
C PRO A 560 7.28 24.00 -25.41
N MET A 561 6.23 23.69 -24.65
CA MET A 561 6.38 23.10 -23.31
C MET A 561 6.97 21.68 -23.34
N ASN A 562 6.95 21.01 -24.49
CA ASN A 562 7.75 19.80 -24.70
C ASN A 562 9.25 20.05 -24.50
N TYR A 563 9.75 21.23 -24.89
CA TYR A 563 11.17 21.57 -24.78
C TYR A 563 11.54 21.78 -23.32
N VAL A 564 10.68 22.45 -22.57
CA VAL A 564 10.80 22.63 -21.12
C VAL A 564 10.82 21.28 -20.40
N MET A 565 9.92 20.35 -20.74
CA MET A 565 9.91 19.01 -20.15
C MET A 565 11.22 18.27 -20.42
N VAL A 566 11.71 18.29 -21.66
CA VAL A 566 13.00 17.69 -22.02
C VAL A 566 14.15 18.33 -21.24
N ALA A 567 14.23 19.65 -21.19
CA ALA A 567 15.29 20.38 -20.50
C ALA A 567 15.33 20.06 -19.00
N THR A 568 14.18 20.10 -18.34
CA THR A 568 14.07 19.82 -16.90
C THR A 568 14.44 18.36 -16.55
N PHE A 569 13.99 17.38 -17.34
CA PHE A 569 14.41 15.99 -17.15
C PHE A 569 15.89 15.78 -17.50
N PHE A 570 16.40 16.43 -18.53
CA PHE A 570 17.81 16.33 -18.91
C PHE A 570 18.73 16.91 -17.82
N LEU A 571 18.41 18.09 -17.27
CA LEU A 571 19.15 18.68 -16.15
C LEU A 571 19.16 17.74 -14.94
N SER A 572 18.01 17.20 -14.56
CA SER A 572 17.92 16.24 -13.45
C SER A 572 18.74 14.97 -13.72
N GLY A 573 18.74 14.48 -14.96
CA GLY A 573 19.53 13.32 -15.36
C GLY A 573 21.03 13.60 -15.41
N LEU A 574 21.42 14.78 -15.88
CA LEU A 574 22.81 15.26 -15.90
C LEU A 574 23.37 15.36 -14.50
N ASP A 575 22.62 15.95 -13.56
CA ASP A 575 23.03 16.03 -12.17
C ASP A 575 23.18 14.65 -11.52
N THR A 576 22.23 13.76 -11.80
CA THR A 576 22.28 12.38 -11.31
C THR A 576 23.53 11.65 -11.82
N ALA A 577 23.81 11.74 -13.13
CA ALA A 577 25.01 11.14 -13.71
C ALA A 577 26.30 11.78 -13.17
N TYR A 578 26.32 13.10 -13.00
CA TYR A 578 27.47 13.84 -12.46
C TYR A 578 27.80 13.38 -11.04
N ARG A 579 26.81 13.31 -10.16
CA ARG A 579 27.02 12.90 -8.76
C ARG A 579 27.39 11.43 -8.65
N ILE A 580 26.82 10.56 -9.50
CA ILE A 580 27.22 9.14 -9.57
C ILE A 580 28.70 9.02 -9.97
N GLN A 581 29.11 9.64 -11.07
CA GLN A 581 30.51 9.60 -11.52
C GLN A 581 31.46 10.20 -10.48
N GLU A 582 31.10 11.35 -9.90
CA GLU A 582 31.89 12.02 -8.83
C GLU A 582 32.06 11.13 -7.60
N SER A 583 30.99 10.43 -7.19
CA SER A 583 31.03 9.55 -6.02
C SER A 583 32.00 8.37 -6.23
N PHE A 584 32.13 7.89 -7.48
CA PHE A 584 32.96 6.74 -7.81
C PHE A 584 34.41 7.07 -8.19
N GLU A 585 34.74 8.31 -8.56
CA GLU A 585 36.10 8.72 -9.00
C GLU A 585 37.21 8.44 -7.99
N GLN A 586 36.88 8.45 -6.70
CA GLN A 586 37.84 8.19 -5.64
C GLN A 586 38.19 6.70 -5.47
N TYR A 587 37.51 5.79 -6.19
CA TYR A 587 37.68 4.35 -6.09
C TYR A 587 38.26 3.76 -7.38
N ASP A 588 39.26 2.89 -7.25
CA ASP A 588 39.84 2.12 -8.34
C ASP A 588 38.97 0.87 -8.61
N ILE A 589 37.84 1.05 -9.29
CA ILE A 589 36.88 -0.01 -9.58
C ILE A 589 37.22 -0.66 -10.92
N ASP A 590 37.50 -1.97 -10.89
CA ASP A 590 37.59 -2.80 -12.09
C ASP A 590 36.19 -3.06 -12.67
N TRP A 591 35.67 -2.10 -13.43
CA TRP A 591 34.34 -2.16 -14.04
C TRP A 591 34.14 -3.36 -14.97
N ALA A 592 35.19 -3.85 -15.63
CA ALA A 592 35.12 -5.03 -16.49
C ALA A 592 34.77 -6.31 -15.70
N ASN A 593 35.13 -6.36 -14.41
CA ASN A 593 34.85 -7.47 -13.51
C ASN A 593 33.85 -7.13 -12.40
N ALA A 594 33.32 -5.90 -12.35
CA ALA A 594 32.37 -5.47 -11.33
C ALA A 594 31.07 -6.30 -11.37
N MET A 595 30.59 -6.69 -10.19
CA MET A 595 29.31 -7.36 -9.98
C MET A 595 28.29 -6.27 -9.68
N VAL A 596 27.23 -6.11 -10.47
CA VAL A 596 26.23 -5.07 -10.23
C VAL A 596 24.87 -5.70 -9.97
N LEU A 597 24.28 -5.34 -8.82
CA LEU A 597 22.90 -5.62 -8.47
C LEU A 597 22.11 -4.32 -8.48
N VAL A 598 20.97 -4.32 -9.16
CA VAL A 598 19.99 -3.23 -9.10
C VAL A 598 18.72 -3.76 -8.43
N ASP A 599 18.38 -3.22 -7.27
CA ASP A 599 17.34 -3.76 -6.38
C ASP A 599 16.44 -2.65 -5.80
N GLY A 600 15.23 -3.00 -5.37
CA GLY A 600 14.23 -2.07 -4.83
C GLY A 600 13.33 -1.41 -5.88
N GLN A 601 12.23 -0.82 -5.40
CA GLN A 601 11.23 -0.17 -6.26
C GLN A 601 11.76 1.12 -6.87
N MET A 602 11.81 1.18 -8.21
CA MET A 602 12.25 2.33 -8.97
C MET A 602 11.05 3.19 -9.37
N GLU A 603 10.78 4.26 -8.62
CA GLU A 603 9.63 5.15 -8.85
C GLU A 603 8.27 4.41 -8.78
N ARG A 604 7.68 4.02 -9.93
CA ARG A 604 6.41 3.28 -10.00
C ARG A 604 6.63 1.80 -9.77
N GLU A 605 5.61 1.10 -9.30
CA GLU A 605 5.67 -0.32 -8.90
C GLU A 605 6.07 -1.26 -10.05
N THR A 606 5.81 -0.86 -11.30
CA THR A 606 6.12 -1.64 -12.50
C THR A 606 7.38 -1.17 -13.23
N ALA A 607 7.98 -0.05 -12.83
CA ALA A 607 9.07 0.57 -13.56
C ALA A 607 10.43 -0.05 -13.20
N GLY A 608 11.34 -0.09 -14.19
CA GLY A 608 12.72 -0.51 -13.95
C GLY A 608 12.93 -1.98 -13.59
N ALA A 609 11.96 -2.86 -13.86
CA ALA A 609 12.08 -4.29 -13.56
C ALA A 609 13.05 -5.05 -14.49
N VAL A 610 13.47 -4.46 -15.61
CA VAL A 610 14.46 -5.00 -16.55
C VAL A 610 15.50 -3.94 -16.92
N ILE A 611 16.70 -4.35 -17.33
CA ILE A 611 17.81 -3.44 -17.65
C ILE A 611 17.37 -2.31 -18.60
N ALA A 612 16.64 -2.66 -19.67
CA ALA A 612 16.24 -1.73 -20.72
C ALA A 612 15.28 -0.61 -20.24
N SER A 613 14.55 -0.82 -19.14
CA SER A 613 13.63 0.18 -18.57
C SER A 613 14.07 0.70 -17.20
N ASN A 614 15.26 0.30 -16.74
CA ASN A 614 15.81 0.71 -15.44
C ASN A 614 16.76 1.90 -15.61
N THR A 615 16.31 3.08 -15.16
CA THR A 615 17.06 4.34 -15.30
C THR A 615 18.47 4.25 -14.69
N ILE A 616 18.63 3.65 -13.51
CA ILE A 616 19.94 3.52 -12.86
C ILE A 616 20.86 2.60 -13.65
N ALA A 617 20.35 1.46 -14.13
CA ALA A 617 21.13 0.57 -14.98
C ALA A 617 21.60 1.27 -16.27
N GLN A 618 20.74 2.09 -16.89
CA GLN A 618 21.11 2.87 -18.06
C GLN A 618 22.18 3.93 -17.75
N VAL A 619 22.06 4.65 -16.63
CA VAL A 619 23.07 5.63 -16.21
C VAL A 619 24.42 4.97 -15.96
N LEU A 620 24.45 3.81 -15.28
CA LEU A 620 25.69 3.07 -15.04
C LEU A 620 26.35 2.63 -16.35
N LEU A 621 25.59 2.06 -17.28
CA LEU A 621 26.09 1.64 -18.60
C LEU A 621 26.64 2.80 -19.45
N ARG A 622 26.05 4.01 -19.32
CA ARG A 622 26.50 5.20 -20.06
C ARG A 622 27.64 5.94 -19.37
N SER A 623 27.75 5.81 -18.05
CA SER A 623 28.82 6.43 -17.26
C SER A 623 30.10 5.61 -17.23
N PHE A 624 29.99 4.28 -17.31
CA PHE A 624 31.10 3.34 -17.16
C PHE A 624 31.09 2.35 -18.33
N PRO A 625 31.65 2.69 -19.50
CA PRO A 625 31.55 1.85 -20.71
C PRO A 625 32.30 0.51 -20.60
N ASP A 626 33.24 0.39 -19.66
CA ASP A 626 33.93 -0.87 -19.39
C ASP A 626 33.05 -1.87 -18.60
N LEU A 627 31.92 -1.43 -18.05
CA LEU A 627 30.95 -2.30 -17.37
C LEU A 627 30.12 -3.10 -18.39
N PRO A 628 30.28 -4.44 -18.47
CA PRO A 628 29.50 -5.25 -19.40
C PRO A 628 28.04 -5.38 -18.95
N ILE A 629 27.10 -5.30 -19.91
CA ILE A 629 25.65 -5.40 -19.62
C ILE A 629 25.28 -6.74 -18.97
N GLU A 630 25.99 -7.82 -19.30
CA GLU A 630 25.77 -9.15 -18.73
C GLU A 630 26.12 -9.24 -17.24
N ARG A 631 26.80 -8.23 -16.70
CA ARG A 631 27.20 -8.18 -15.28
C ARG A 631 26.24 -7.37 -14.40
N ILE A 632 25.21 -6.77 -15.00
CA ILE A 632 24.14 -6.06 -14.30
C ILE A 632 22.94 -6.98 -14.14
N TYR A 633 22.58 -7.30 -12.89
CA TYR A 633 21.36 -8.05 -12.57
C TYR A 633 20.35 -7.12 -11.92
N VAL A 634 19.22 -6.92 -12.59
CA VAL A 634 18.04 -6.28 -11.98
C VAL A 634 17.29 -7.37 -11.22
N ALA A 635 17.18 -7.21 -9.91
CA ALA A 635 16.58 -8.18 -9.01
C ALA A 635 15.41 -7.54 -8.24
N PRO A 636 14.22 -7.32 -8.84
CA PRO A 636 13.09 -6.66 -8.17
C PRO A 636 12.54 -7.44 -6.95
N HIS A 637 12.87 -8.73 -6.88
CA HIS A 637 12.59 -9.62 -5.75
C HIS A 637 13.91 -10.02 -5.09
N GLY A 638 14.88 -9.11 -5.03
CA GLY A 638 16.17 -9.30 -4.40
C GLY A 638 16.19 -8.76 -2.97
N PRO A 639 17.22 -9.11 -2.19
CA PRO A 639 17.38 -8.60 -0.83
C PRO A 639 17.80 -7.15 -0.86
N VAL A 640 16.85 -6.25 -0.58
CA VAL A 640 17.11 -4.81 -0.39
C VAL A 640 17.58 -4.57 1.04
N PRO A 641 18.83 -4.12 1.28
CA PRO A 641 19.29 -3.73 2.60
C PRO A 641 18.55 -2.49 3.12
N ASN A 642 18.09 -2.53 4.37
CA ASN A 642 17.65 -1.33 5.08
C ASN A 642 18.84 -0.71 5.82
N VAL A 643 19.50 0.26 5.19
CA VAL A 643 20.71 0.88 5.75
C VAL A 643 20.35 2.00 6.72
N THR A 644 20.37 1.70 8.02
CA THR A 644 20.22 2.70 9.10
C THR A 644 21.57 3.11 9.71
N ASP A 645 22.58 2.24 9.61
CA ASP A 645 23.98 2.52 9.93
C ASP A 645 24.84 2.32 8.68
N SER A 646 25.54 3.39 8.27
CA SER A 646 26.43 3.40 7.12
C SER A 646 27.89 3.06 7.47
N SER A 647 28.15 2.57 8.68
CA SER A 647 29.49 2.14 9.11
C SER A 647 29.97 0.93 8.30
N PRO A 648 31.30 0.80 8.03
CA PRO A 648 31.83 -0.36 7.33
C PRO A 648 31.44 -1.71 7.95
N ASP A 649 31.34 -1.76 9.28
CA ASP A 649 30.98 -2.99 10.00
C ASP A 649 29.52 -3.39 9.75
N ALA A 650 28.58 -2.45 9.84
CA ALA A 650 27.17 -2.71 9.55
C ALA A 650 26.95 -3.10 8.07
N LEU A 651 27.62 -2.41 7.15
CA LEU A 651 27.48 -2.68 5.72
C LEU A 651 28.03 -4.06 5.32
N ARG A 652 29.09 -4.54 6.00
CA ARG A 652 29.76 -5.82 5.70
C ARG A 652 28.83 -7.02 5.94
N GLU A 653 27.83 -6.87 6.79
CA GLU A 653 26.87 -7.95 7.09
C GLU A 653 25.98 -8.30 5.88
N PHE A 654 25.71 -7.35 4.98
CA PHE A 654 24.92 -7.59 3.78
C PHE A 654 25.72 -8.28 2.66
N GLU A 655 27.04 -8.16 2.67
CA GLU A 655 27.90 -8.58 1.56
C GLU A 655 27.76 -10.07 1.21
N PRO A 656 27.77 -11.02 2.17
CA PRO A 656 27.67 -12.45 1.85
C PRO A 656 26.37 -12.81 1.13
N ILE A 657 25.26 -12.14 1.47
CA ILE A 657 23.95 -12.37 0.84
C ILE A 657 23.95 -11.83 -0.59
N LEU A 658 24.38 -10.58 -0.78
CA LEU A 658 24.39 -9.91 -2.09
C LEU A 658 25.37 -10.58 -3.06
N ARG A 659 26.59 -10.85 -2.60
CA ARG A 659 27.61 -11.57 -3.36
C ARG A 659 27.18 -12.99 -3.67
N GLY A 660 26.51 -13.64 -2.71
CA GLY A 660 25.86 -14.93 -2.88
C GLY A 660 24.84 -14.91 -4.01
N LEU A 661 23.89 -13.97 -4.00
CA LEU A 661 22.86 -13.84 -5.03
C LEU A 661 23.49 -13.72 -6.42
N TRP A 662 24.39 -12.76 -6.62
CA TRP A 662 25.00 -12.52 -7.93
C TRP A 662 25.86 -13.73 -8.37
N GLY A 663 26.74 -14.22 -7.51
CA GLY A 663 27.67 -15.30 -7.82
C GLY A 663 26.98 -16.61 -8.17
N GLN A 664 25.92 -16.97 -7.43
CA GLN A 664 25.16 -18.19 -7.68
C GLN A 664 24.38 -18.15 -9.01
N LEU A 665 23.76 -17.00 -9.33
CA LEU A 665 23.04 -16.80 -10.60
C LEU A 665 24.01 -16.87 -11.78
N ASN A 666 25.12 -16.11 -11.72
CA ASN A 666 26.15 -16.12 -12.74
C ASN A 666 26.77 -17.53 -12.93
N GLY A 667 27.05 -18.24 -11.83
CA GLY A 667 27.58 -19.60 -11.87
C GLY A 667 26.65 -20.56 -12.62
N THR A 668 25.36 -20.49 -12.33
CA THR A 668 24.33 -21.30 -13.00
C THR A 668 24.22 -20.94 -14.48
N ALA A 669 24.21 -19.65 -14.83
CA ALA A 669 24.16 -19.20 -16.22
C ALA A 669 25.35 -19.73 -17.06
N LYS A 670 26.55 -19.75 -16.48
CA LYS A 670 27.76 -20.28 -17.15
C LYS A 670 27.74 -21.78 -17.41
N LEU A 671 26.89 -22.55 -16.73
CA LEU A 671 26.70 -23.97 -17.06
C LEU A 671 26.07 -24.13 -18.44
N GLY A 672 25.18 -23.22 -18.86
CA GLY A 672 24.50 -23.30 -20.14
C GLY A 672 25.46 -23.35 -21.33
N GLU A 673 26.47 -22.47 -21.35
CA GLU A 673 27.49 -22.46 -22.40
C GLU A 673 28.24 -23.80 -22.50
N LYS A 674 28.61 -24.38 -21.35
CA LYS A 674 29.33 -25.66 -21.30
C LYS A 674 28.45 -26.85 -21.70
N MET A 675 27.21 -26.86 -21.23
CA MET A 675 26.27 -27.96 -21.46
C MET A 675 25.76 -28.00 -22.90
N PHE A 676 25.59 -26.84 -23.53
CA PHE A 676 24.98 -26.70 -24.85
C PHE A 676 25.97 -26.20 -25.91
N SER A 677 27.26 -26.49 -25.72
CA SER A 677 28.28 -26.19 -26.72
C SER A 677 27.90 -26.78 -28.09
N GLY A 678 28.00 -25.96 -29.14
CA GLY A 678 27.58 -26.32 -30.50
C GLY A 678 26.16 -25.87 -30.89
N TYR A 679 25.38 -25.34 -29.95
CA TYR A 679 24.11 -24.67 -30.22
C TYR A 679 24.26 -23.14 -30.17
N PRO A 680 23.35 -22.36 -30.79
CA PRO A 680 23.40 -20.90 -30.72
C PRO A 680 23.39 -20.40 -29.27
N ALA A 681 24.34 -19.52 -28.93
CA ALA A 681 24.46 -18.95 -27.60
C ALA A 681 23.41 -17.85 -27.35
N TYR A 682 22.92 -17.77 -26.11
CA TYR A 682 22.15 -16.62 -25.66
C TYR A 682 23.08 -15.40 -25.53
N LYS A 683 22.63 -14.25 -26.01
CA LYS A 683 23.30 -12.96 -25.84
C LYS A 683 22.30 -11.98 -25.25
N VAL A 684 22.69 -11.27 -24.19
CA VAL A 684 21.88 -10.18 -23.65
C VAL A 684 21.77 -9.13 -24.76
N PRO A 685 20.55 -8.70 -25.15
CA PRO A 685 20.40 -7.68 -26.17
C PRO A 685 21.18 -6.44 -25.76
N GLU A 686 22.14 -6.03 -26.59
CA GLU A 686 22.76 -4.71 -26.45
C GLU A 686 21.63 -3.68 -26.55
N ASN A 687 21.60 -2.75 -25.59
CA ASN A 687 20.50 -1.80 -25.46
C ASN A 687 20.53 -0.80 -26.62
N THR A 688 19.99 -1.26 -27.75
CA THR A 688 20.03 -0.61 -29.06
C THR A 688 18.72 0.14 -29.23
N PHE A 689 18.84 1.46 -29.21
CA PHE A 689 17.69 2.32 -29.47
C PHE A 689 17.45 2.39 -30.99
N PRO A 690 16.24 2.09 -31.49
CA PRO A 690 15.95 2.16 -32.91
C PRO A 690 15.98 3.61 -33.42
N ALA A 691 16.55 3.84 -34.59
CA ALA A 691 16.40 5.12 -35.29
C ALA A 691 14.96 5.27 -35.81
N ILE A 692 14.42 6.49 -35.75
CA ILE A 692 13.08 6.82 -36.23
C ILE A 692 13.11 7.97 -37.23
N ASN A 693 12.05 8.11 -38.01
CA ASN A 693 11.87 9.22 -38.95
C ASN A 693 10.38 9.60 -39.03
N SER A 694 10.04 10.59 -39.86
CA SER A 694 8.67 11.12 -39.98
C SER A 694 7.61 10.12 -40.45
N THR A 695 8.02 8.94 -40.96
CA THR A 695 7.12 7.86 -41.37
C THR A 695 6.97 6.75 -40.32
N THR A 696 7.70 6.85 -39.20
CA THR A 696 7.59 5.89 -38.10
C THR A 696 6.25 6.03 -37.38
N GLU A 697 5.42 4.99 -37.42
CA GLU A 697 4.09 5.00 -36.78
C GLU A 697 4.11 4.44 -35.35
N PHE A 698 4.97 3.45 -35.06
CA PHE A 698 5.03 2.76 -33.77
C PHE A 698 6.47 2.49 -33.35
N VAL A 699 6.72 2.48 -32.04
CA VAL A 699 8.00 2.10 -31.43
C VAL A 699 7.73 1.13 -30.27
N SER A 700 8.66 0.20 -30.03
CA SER A 700 8.57 -0.79 -28.93
C SER A 700 9.41 -0.42 -27.70
N GLY A 701 10.04 0.76 -27.73
CA GLY A 701 10.94 1.28 -26.71
C GLY A 701 11.45 2.66 -27.11
N PHE A 702 12.40 3.21 -26.35
CA PHE A 702 12.95 4.53 -26.65
C PHE A 702 13.70 4.56 -27.99
N PRO A 703 13.44 5.53 -28.89
CA PRO A 703 14.24 5.71 -30.10
C PRO A 703 15.64 6.26 -29.81
N ALA A 704 16.58 6.13 -30.75
CA ALA A 704 17.90 6.76 -30.63
C ALA A 704 17.79 8.29 -30.73
N ILE A 705 18.56 9.01 -29.92
CA ILE A 705 18.70 10.47 -30.02
C ILE A 705 19.97 10.76 -30.83
N ASN A 706 19.83 11.45 -31.97
CA ASN A 706 20.97 11.77 -32.84
C ASN A 706 21.66 13.10 -32.48
N GLY A 707 21.13 13.86 -31.52
CA GLY A 707 21.67 15.11 -31.04
C GLY A 707 20.65 15.93 -30.24
N PRO A 708 21.06 17.09 -29.70
CA PRO A 708 20.21 17.92 -28.85
C PRO A 708 19.00 18.54 -29.58
N GLU A 709 19.03 18.58 -30.91
CA GLU A 709 17.92 19.10 -31.75
C GLU A 709 17.05 17.99 -32.37
N ASP A 710 17.23 16.73 -31.97
CA ASP A 710 16.42 15.60 -32.46
C ASP A 710 15.05 15.55 -31.77
N TRP A 711 14.24 16.59 -32.02
CA TRP A 711 12.93 16.77 -31.37
C TRP A 711 11.93 15.67 -31.69
N LEU A 712 12.08 14.99 -32.83
CA LEU A 712 11.30 13.80 -33.13
C LEU A 712 11.60 12.67 -32.14
N ALA A 713 12.88 12.34 -31.93
CA ALA A 713 13.28 11.32 -30.96
C ALA A 713 12.97 11.74 -29.52
N LEU A 714 13.33 12.95 -29.12
CA LEU A 714 13.15 13.48 -27.76
C LEU A 714 11.67 13.49 -27.35
N THR A 715 10.79 14.00 -28.21
CA THR A 715 9.35 14.03 -27.94
C THR A 715 8.74 12.63 -27.97
N THR A 716 9.19 11.76 -28.87
CA THR A 716 8.76 10.35 -28.90
C THR A 716 9.15 9.62 -27.61
N ARG A 717 10.33 9.88 -27.06
CA ARG A 717 10.76 9.30 -25.77
C ARG A 717 9.87 9.76 -24.62
N LEU A 718 9.49 11.05 -24.55
CA LEU A 718 8.51 11.52 -23.56
C LEU A 718 7.20 10.75 -23.65
N ARG A 719 6.70 10.53 -24.87
CA ARG A 719 5.47 9.75 -25.10
C ARG A 719 5.62 8.31 -24.63
N VAL A 720 6.69 7.62 -25.02
CA VAL A 720 6.97 6.25 -24.57
C VAL A 720 7.06 6.17 -23.05
N ALA A 721 7.72 7.13 -22.41
CA ALA A 721 7.88 7.16 -20.95
C ALA A 721 6.55 7.35 -20.20
N LEU A 722 5.54 7.96 -20.85
CA LEU A 722 4.20 8.13 -20.29
C LEU A 722 3.28 6.95 -20.60
N GLU A 723 3.37 6.36 -21.80
CA GLU A 723 2.50 5.26 -22.26
C GLU A 723 2.97 3.88 -21.76
N ASP A 724 4.28 3.63 -21.70
CA ASP A 724 4.84 2.37 -21.20
C ASP A 724 5.01 2.41 -19.69
N ILE A 725 4.07 1.79 -18.97
CA ILE A 725 4.07 1.73 -17.49
C ILE A 725 5.32 1.05 -16.89
N ARG A 726 6.13 0.37 -17.72
CA ARG A 726 7.41 -0.22 -17.29
C ARG A 726 8.56 0.80 -17.27
N GLN A 727 8.33 1.99 -17.80
CA GLN A 727 9.30 3.08 -17.84
C GLN A 727 9.05 4.09 -16.72
N SER A 728 10.13 4.75 -16.32
CA SER A 728 10.08 6.00 -15.57
C SER A 728 9.88 7.18 -16.54
N VAL A 729 9.18 8.22 -16.10
CA VAL A 729 9.00 9.45 -16.90
C VAL A 729 10.35 10.15 -17.12
N SER A 730 11.20 10.18 -16.09
CA SER A 730 12.53 10.79 -16.17
C SER A 730 13.47 10.04 -17.12
N ALA A 731 13.25 8.73 -17.33
CA ALA A 731 14.06 7.89 -18.21
C ALA A 731 14.09 8.34 -19.67
N SER A 732 13.18 9.23 -20.08
CA SER A 732 13.12 9.75 -21.45
C SER A 732 14.43 10.38 -21.95
N VAL A 733 15.26 10.94 -21.06
CA VAL A 733 16.53 11.59 -21.47
C VAL A 733 17.70 11.35 -20.50
N THR A 734 17.49 10.68 -19.37
CA THR A 734 18.54 10.48 -18.36
C THR A 734 19.73 9.69 -18.90
N ASP A 735 19.51 8.65 -19.72
CA ASP A 735 20.57 7.89 -20.37
C ASP A 735 21.40 8.77 -21.32
N TYR A 736 20.73 9.65 -22.06
CA TYR A 736 21.37 10.58 -22.98
C TYR A 736 22.19 11.64 -22.23
N ALA A 737 21.68 12.17 -21.12
CA ALA A 737 22.43 13.09 -20.27
C ALA A 737 23.70 12.43 -19.69
N ALA A 738 23.60 11.18 -19.22
CA ALA A 738 24.75 10.41 -18.75
C ALA A 738 25.78 10.16 -19.86
N GLN A 739 25.31 9.85 -21.07
CA GLN A 739 26.18 9.69 -22.24
C GLN A 739 26.92 10.99 -22.59
N GLN A 740 26.23 12.13 -22.65
CA GLN A 740 26.85 13.42 -22.95
C GLN A 740 27.89 13.82 -21.89
N LEU A 741 27.62 13.52 -20.62
CA LEU A 741 28.57 13.76 -19.55
C LEU A 741 29.85 12.92 -19.72
N TYR A 742 29.70 11.64 -20.10
CA TYR A 742 30.85 10.77 -20.37
C TYR A 742 31.63 11.22 -21.61
N GLU A 743 30.97 11.47 -22.74
CA GLU A 743 31.60 11.82 -24.02
C GLU A 743 32.37 13.15 -23.97
N THR A 744 31.95 14.09 -23.14
CA THR A 744 32.64 15.38 -22.92
C THR A 744 33.75 15.30 -21.85
N GLY A 745 34.05 14.10 -21.33
CA GLY A 745 35.02 13.93 -20.24
C GLY A 745 34.65 14.74 -18.99
N ARG A 746 33.34 14.83 -18.70
CA ARG A 746 32.74 15.63 -17.61
C ARG A 746 32.91 17.15 -17.76
N ASN A 747 33.24 17.67 -18.94
CA ASN A 747 33.26 19.10 -19.18
C ASN A 747 31.83 19.67 -19.33
N LEU A 748 31.25 20.14 -18.22
CA LEU A 748 29.89 20.69 -18.14
C LEU A 748 29.63 21.86 -19.12
N SER A 749 30.66 22.57 -19.56
CA SER A 749 30.53 23.69 -20.51
C SER A 749 30.39 23.23 -21.97
N GLU A 750 30.73 21.98 -22.29
CA GLU A 750 30.62 21.40 -23.64
C GLU A 750 29.31 20.62 -23.86
N ILE A 751 28.58 20.33 -22.77
CA ILE A 751 27.29 19.63 -22.84
C ILE A 751 26.20 20.61 -23.30
N VAL A 752 25.42 20.23 -24.31
CA VAL A 752 24.25 21.01 -24.73
C VAL A 752 23.01 20.45 -24.03
N VAL A 753 22.31 21.26 -23.24
CA VAL A 753 21.04 20.88 -22.60
C VAL A 753 19.89 21.10 -23.60
N PRO A 754 19.27 20.03 -24.15
CA PRO A 754 18.20 20.15 -25.13
C PRO A 754 17.01 20.92 -24.55
N GLY A 755 16.51 21.91 -25.30
CA GLY A 755 15.39 22.75 -24.87
C GLY A 755 15.75 23.85 -23.87
N LEU A 756 17.02 23.97 -23.44
CA LEU A 756 17.49 25.08 -22.62
C LEU A 756 18.54 25.92 -23.34
N ASP A 757 19.65 25.29 -23.74
CA ASP A 757 20.74 25.97 -24.42
C ASP A 757 20.30 26.31 -25.85
N GLY A 758 20.54 27.56 -26.27
CA GLY A 758 20.07 28.07 -27.57
C GLY A 758 18.66 28.68 -27.56
N HIS A 759 17.94 28.66 -26.43
CA HIS A 759 16.61 29.26 -26.31
C HIS A 759 16.61 30.51 -25.40
N ASP A 760 16.11 31.63 -25.93
CA ASP A 760 15.97 32.89 -25.17
C ASP A 760 14.59 32.96 -24.49
N TYR A 761 14.48 32.28 -23.34
CA TYR A 761 13.27 32.29 -22.52
C TYR A 761 12.91 33.67 -21.98
N ALA A 762 13.90 34.52 -21.68
CA ALA A 762 13.66 35.84 -21.12
C ALA A 762 12.92 36.75 -22.12
N SER A 763 13.37 36.75 -23.39
CA SER A 763 12.67 37.49 -24.45
C SER A 763 11.32 36.87 -24.80
N ALA A 764 11.18 35.54 -24.69
CA ALA A 764 9.91 34.85 -24.96
C ALA A 764 8.80 35.23 -23.97
N VAL A 765 9.13 35.48 -22.70
CA VAL A 765 8.15 35.97 -21.68
C VAL A 765 7.66 37.38 -22.00
N ALA A 766 8.56 38.26 -22.46
CA ALA A 766 8.27 39.68 -22.66
C ALA A 766 7.29 39.97 -23.81
N GLN A 767 7.00 38.98 -24.65
CA GLN A 767 5.98 39.07 -25.69
C GLN A 767 4.59 38.94 -25.02
N GLY A 768 3.96 40.07 -24.70
CA GLY A 768 2.62 40.13 -24.11
C GLY A 768 1.53 39.52 -25.01
N LEU A 769 0.35 39.23 -24.45
CA LEU A 769 -0.85 38.93 -25.24
C LEU A 769 -1.29 40.22 -25.96
N ALA A 770 -1.50 40.16 -27.28
CA ALA A 770 -1.95 41.30 -28.08
C ALA A 770 -3.39 41.72 -27.76
#